data_AF-A0A2E4XJI3-F1
#
_entry.id   AF-A0A2E4XJI3-F1
#
_cell.length_a   1.000
_cell.length_b   1.000
_cell.length_c   1.000
_cell.angle_alpha   90.00
_cell.angle_beta   90.00
_cell.angle_gamma   90.00
#
_symmetry.space_group_name_H-M   'P 1'
#
loop_
_entity.id
_entity.type
_entity.pdbx_description
1 polymer ?
#
loop_
_entity_poly.entity_id
_entity_poly.type
_entity_poly.pdbx_seq_one_letter_code
_entity_poly.pdbx_strand_id
1 'polypeptide(L)'
;MAEFITFTVIGLATGAIYSIASAGLVVTYTTSGIFNFAHGAIGMFSAFIYWQLRWDEGWGGQWPAPIALLFVLLVVAPVVGILLQVLVMRGLEGTSETTKLVIPIAVMLGFIGLTNWVWQGAEQRIPKPFFGRNAKWSIGDAFITWHQTIIVIVAISLAIALRFLLFNTRTGVLMRAVVDNTELVKLNGGRPDRAALLSWAIGAMMAAVAGILISPLLGGLGVLALTLLVVNAYAAAIFGRLRNLPLTFIGGLIIGVSVSYWNWISGTGRKWPWLSELRTTLPILILFVILLLLPQERLRGNSIVNTRERFSISSGKSAVLWSLVFLAVVSGLSLIITSKWEALLTRGITMGIIGLSMVLLTGYAGEINLAPLAFAGIGAIAAFQFDVGSTVETGAGFATLAVLLAVVLGVLIFPTFGYVGKRLLAAIAAFALVVFILVAFFDQTTGSGIASRESMSLTGLVVAALISGSVGVLVALPALRLRGLYLGLATFAFAIFVDKMVYKQRQSLSFDIPFIGDSQDITINLFNNGALNIPRPAFLGIDFVQHQSAMLIFVTAIFSLLAVGLVKLRRSSYGRQLAAMKDSPAACATLGMNIRQLKLSVFTLAAAIAGFGGALHASNLRTIQEDYPFTIWEGLALFMLTVVGGIGYISGALIGGIVYACAFIVMGDFWGKLASDWGSFSWLFTVMQDFFLLLGPALAGIGLGKNPNGIASEIFDGFRILRRRDNWFIVVVGTSCIITAWALRLANIYNGWIFLLISLSILFIMPVVGDAKRHRSSDKTAIPLEMAGIEYPFNDELIADLNTQLELNLPMPHSDKKGD
;
A
#
# COMPACT_ATOMS: atom_id res chain seq x y z
N MET A 1 20.19 31.66 -24.86
CA MET A 1 21.15 30.55 -25.04
C MET A 1 21.69 30.02 -23.71
N ALA A 2 22.21 30.89 -22.83
CA ALA A 2 22.78 30.48 -21.53
C ALA A 2 21.79 29.73 -20.60
N GLU A 3 20.55 30.20 -20.49
CA GLU A 3 19.51 29.52 -19.69
C GLU A 3 19.22 28.11 -20.23
N PHE A 4 19.08 27.97 -21.55
CA PHE A 4 18.86 26.67 -22.20
C PHE A 4 19.97 25.68 -21.85
N ILE A 5 21.25 26.08 -21.96
CA ILE A 5 22.40 25.25 -21.59
C ILE A 5 22.34 24.87 -20.09
N THR A 6 22.06 25.85 -19.22
CA THR A 6 21.99 25.65 -17.76
C THR A 6 20.91 24.62 -17.39
N PHE A 7 19.68 24.80 -17.87
CA PHE A 7 18.58 23.87 -17.58
C PHE A 7 18.78 22.50 -18.23
N THR A 8 19.43 22.43 -19.40
CA THR A 8 19.81 21.15 -20.01
C THR A 8 20.78 20.39 -19.10
N VAL A 9 21.83 21.04 -18.59
CA VAL A 9 22.82 20.40 -17.72
C VAL A 9 22.21 19.99 -16.38
N ILE A 10 21.36 20.84 -15.77
CA ILE A 10 20.60 20.47 -14.55
C ILE A 10 19.72 19.24 -14.82
N GLY A 11 19.06 19.22 -15.98
CA GLY A 11 18.18 18.13 -16.40
C GLY A 11 18.94 16.83 -16.65
N LEU A 12 20.10 16.91 -17.30
CA LEU A 12 20.99 15.77 -17.53
C LEU A 12 21.56 15.22 -16.22
N ALA A 13 21.98 16.08 -15.28
CA ALA A 13 22.46 15.63 -13.97
C ALA A 13 21.34 14.94 -13.17
N THR A 14 20.15 15.53 -13.12
CA THR A 14 19.00 14.93 -12.43
C THR A 14 18.57 13.62 -13.11
N GLY A 15 18.53 13.61 -14.45
CA GLY A 15 18.19 12.43 -15.24
C GLY A 15 19.24 11.32 -15.14
N ALA A 16 20.52 11.66 -14.99
CA ALA A 16 21.60 10.72 -14.74
C ALA A 16 21.41 9.98 -13.40
N ILE A 17 20.96 10.67 -12.35
CA ILE A 17 20.58 10.03 -11.07
C ILE A 17 19.40 9.07 -11.27
N TYR A 18 18.35 9.51 -11.96
CA TYR A 18 17.19 8.65 -12.26
C TYR A 18 17.59 7.44 -13.11
N SER A 19 18.57 7.60 -14.00
CA SER A 19 19.13 6.53 -14.83
C SER A 19 19.91 5.51 -14.00
N ILE A 20 20.72 5.96 -13.03
CA ILE A 20 21.43 5.06 -12.10
C ILE A 20 20.42 4.27 -11.26
N ALA A 21 19.47 4.96 -10.61
CA ALA A 21 18.46 4.30 -9.78
C ALA A 21 17.61 3.30 -10.59
N SER A 22 17.17 3.69 -11.79
CA SER A 22 16.34 2.84 -12.65
C SER A 22 17.10 1.63 -13.22
N ALA A 23 18.38 1.77 -13.55
CA ALA A 23 19.21 0.64 -13.95
C ALA A 23 19.36 -0.38 -12.80
N GLY A 24 19.55 0.08 -11.56
CA GLY A 24 19.57 -0.80 -10.38
C GLY A 24 18.26 -1.56 -10.19
N LEU A 25 17.13 -0.87 -10.36
CA LEU A 25 15.80 -1.48 -10.35
C LEU A 25 15.63 -2.56 -11.43
N VAL A 26 16.00 -2.26 -12.67
CA VAL A 26 15.91 -3.22 -13.79
C VAL A 26 16.78 -4.45 -13.54
N VAL A 27 17.99 -4.28 -13.02
CA VAL A 27 18.86 -5.42 -12.68
C VAL A 27 18.19 -6.33 -11.65
N THR A 28 17.65 -5.77 -10.56
CA THR A 28 16.93 -6.57 -9.54
C THR A 28 15.66 -7.25 -10.08
N TYR A 29 14.88 -6.55 -10.91
CA TYR A 29 13.64 -7.07 -11.45
C TYR A 29 13.88 -8.18 -12.47
N THR A 30 14.86 -8.02 -13.34
CA THR A 30 15.14 -9.01 -14.38
C THR A 30 15.55 -10.36 -13.81
N THR A 31 16.33 -10.38 -12.74
CA THR A 31 16.83 -11.64 -12.14
C THR A 31 15.84 -12.30 -11.18
N SER A 32 15.06 -11.53 -10.42
CA SER A 32 14.16 -12.05 -9.38
C SER A 32 12.69 -12.08 -9.80
N GLY A 33 12.29 -11.32 -10.81
CA GLY A 33 10.89 -11.08 -11.15
C GLY A 33 10.11 -10.29 -10.10
N ILE A 34 10.78 -9.79 -9.04
CA ILE A 34 10.17 -9.04 -7.93
C ILE A 34 10.41 -7.55 -8.15
N PHE A 35 9.36 -6.77 -7.98
CA PHE A 35 9.42 -5.33 -8.13
C PHE A 35 9.81 -4.65 -6.81
N ASN A 36 11.00 -4.07 -6.74
CA ASN A 36 11.61 -3.61 -5.49
C ASN A 36 11.14 -2.21 -5.05
N PHE A 37 9.97 -2.13 -4.39
CA PHE A 37 9.47 -0.89 -3.75
C PHE A 37 10.45 -0.24 -2.76
N ALA A 38 11.34 -1.01 -2.14
CA ALA A 38 12.30 -0.51 -1.17
C ALA A 38 13.52 0.18 -1.78
N HIS A 39 13.70 0.18 -3.11
CA HIS A 39 14.92 0.68 -3.74
C HIS A 39 15.25 2.14 -3.36
N GLY A 40 14.25 3.04 -3.37
CA GLY A 40 14.47 4.42 -2.91
C GLY A 40 14.81 4.52 -1.42
N ALA A 41 14.20 3.66 -0.59
CA ALA A 41 14.46 3.64 0.85
C ALA A 41 15.87 3.11 1.17
N ILE A 42 16.38 2.15 0.38
CA ILE A 42 17.77 1.68 0.46
C ILE A 42 18.74 2.81 0.10
N GLY A 43 18.44 3.57 -0.96
CA GLY A 43 19.21 4.74 -1.35
C GLY A 43 19.21 5.85 -0.29
N MET A 44 18.03 6.12 0.29
CA MET A 44 17.87 7.02 1.43
C MET A 44 18.72 6.57 2.62
N PHE A 45 18.55 5.33 3.09
CA PHE A 45 19.27 4.78 4.23
C PHE A 45 20.80 4.86 4.03
N SER A 46 21.26 4.55 2.82
CA SER A 46 22.67 4.68 2.44
C SER A 46 23.17 6.13 2.46
N ALA A 47 22.33 7.10 2.06
CA ALA A 47 22.67 8.52 2.13
C ALA A 47 22.77 9.02 3.59
N PHE A 48 21.91 8.53 4.48
CA PHE A 48 22.01 8.80 5.92
C PHE A 48 23.28 8.22 6.53
N ILE A 49 23.63 6.96 6.21
CA ILE A 49 24.89 6.36 6.67
C ILE A 49 26.10 7.12 6.13
N TYR A 50 26.09 7.51 4.85
CA TYR A 50 27.18 8.31 4.28
C TYR A 50 27.33 9.65 5.01
N TRP A 51 26.22 10.34 5.28
CA TRP A 51 26.24 11.58 6.04
C TRP A 51 26.74 11.38 7.46
N GLN A 52 26.28 10.32 8.13
CA GLN A 52 26.69 9.92 9.47
C GLN A 52 28.21 9.76 9.56
N LEU A 53 28.81 8.96 8.67
CA LEU A 53 30.26 8.74 8.64
C LEU A 53 31.05 10.00 8.30
N ARG A 54 30.46 10.91 7.52
CA ARG A 54 31.14 12.08 7.00
C ARG A 54 31.09 13.29 7.94
N TRP A 55 30.01 13.47 8.70
CA TRP A 55 29.74 14.72 9.42
C TRP A 55 29.24 14.58 10.86
N ASP A 56 28.84 13.39 11.33
CA ASP A 56 28.30 13.28 12.70
C ASP A 56 29.40 13.02 13.74
N GLU A 57 29.70 14.03 14.56
CA GLU A 57 30.74 13.95 15.59
C GLU A 57 30.41 12.93 16.70
N GLY A 58 29.11 12.70 16.98
CA GLY A 58 28.66 11.80 18.05
C GLY A 58 28.99 10.32 17.83
N TRP A 59 29.20 9.89 16.58
CA TRP A 59 29.56 8.51 16.21
C TRP A 59 30.99 8.42 15.63
N GLY A 60 31.84 9.44 15.82
CA GLY A 60 33.19 9.48 15.27
C GLY A 60 33.27 9.86 13.78
N GLY A 61 32.24 10.51 13.25
CA GLY A 61 32.09 10.87 11.84
C GLY A 61 32.93 12.08 11.42
N GLN A 62 34.19 11.82 11.05
CA GLN A 62 35.05 12.76 10.30
C GLN A 62 35.76 12.07 9.14
N TRP A 63 35.17 11.00 8.60
CA TRP A 63 35.83 10.20 7.59
C TRP A 63 36.08 11.02 6.30
N PRO A 64 37.26 10.89 5.67
CA PRO A 64 37.49 11.45 4.34
C PRO A 64 36.42 10.98 3.36
N ALA A 65 35.90 11.90 2.55
CA ALA A 65 34.77 11.63 1.65
C ALA A 65 34.97 10.38 0.76
N PRO A 66 36.16 10.11 0.18
CA PRO A 66 36.37 8.89 -0.61
C PRO A 66 36.23 7.60 0.21
N ILE A 67 36.71 7.60 1.46
CA ILE A 67 36.69 6.41 2.33
C ILE A 67 35.25 6.11 2.76
N ALA A 68 34.52 7.14 3.22
CA ALA A 68 33.11 7.00 3.56
C ALA A 68 32.28 6.52 2.37
N LEU A 69 32.54 7.08 1.18
CA LEU A 69 31.85 6.68 -0.05
C LEU A 69 32.14 5.23 -0.43
N LEU A 70 33.42 4.82 -0.48
CA LEU A 70 33.80 3.45 -0.81
C LEU A 70 33.25 2.44 0.19
N PHE A 71 33.27 2.75 1.48
CA PHE A 71 32.71 1.88 2.51
C PHE A 71 31.20 1.69 2.31
N VAL A 72 30.45 2.77 2.09
CA VAL A 72 29.00 2.66 1.87
C VAL A 72 28.68 1.91 0.57
N LEU A 73 29.41 2.17 -0.52
CA LEU A 73 29.12 1.58 -1.82
C LEU A 73 29.59 0.14 -1.98
N LEU A 74 30.70 -0.24 -1.36
CA LEU A 74 31.31 -1.57 -1.55
C LEU A 74 31.04 -2.53 -0.39
N VAL A 75 30.64 -2.02 0.78
CA VAL A 75 30.34 -2.85 1.96
C VAL A 75 28.88 -2.72 2.34
N VAL A 76 28.45 -1.53 2.79
CA VAL A 76 27.12 -1.36 3.39
C VAL A 76 26.00 -1.71 2.41
N ALA A 77 25.98 -1.07 1.24
CA ALA A 77 24.90 -1.27 0.27
C ALA A 77 24.86 -2.70 -0.31
N PRO A 78 25.98 -3.32 -0.71
CA PRO A 78 26.00 -4.72 -1.12
C PRO A 78 25.54 -5.68 -0.02
N VAL A 79 25.97 -5.48 1.23
CA VAL A 79 25.53 -6.30 2.38
C VAL A 79 24.04 -6.16 2.59
N VAL A 80 23.49 -4.93 2.56
CA VAL A 80 22.04 -4.71 2.64
C VAL A 80 21.30 -5.45 1.52
N GLY A 81 21.77 -5.35 0.27
CA GLY A 81 21.17 -6.07 -0.86
C GLY A 81 21.20 -7.59 -0.67
N ILE A 82 22.34 -8.14 -0.25
CA ILE A 82 22.50 -9.57 0.03
C ILE A 82 21.58 -10.03 1.16
N LEU A 83 21.52 -9.29 2.28
CA LEU A 83 20.64 -9.61 3.41
C LEU A 83 19.18 -9.60 3.00
N LEU A 84 18.74 -8.62 2.21
CA LEU A 84 17.37 -8.59 1.68
C LEU A 84 17.08 -9.80 0.79
N GLN A 85 18.02 -10.18 -0.09
CA GLN A 85 17.85 -11.35 -0.92
C GLN A 85 17.74 -12.63 -0.10
N VAL A 86 18.63 -12.84 0.88
CA VAL A 86 18.69 -14.07 1.69
C VAL A 86 17.52 -14.17 2.67
N LEU A 87 17.22 -13.09 3.41
CA LEU A 87 16.28 -13.11 4.52
C LEU A 87 14.83 -12.91 4.10
N VAL A 88 14.60 -12.18 3.00
CA VAL A 88 13.28 -11.71 2.62
C VAL A 88 12.87 -12.22 1.24
N MET A 89 13.65 -11.92 0.21
CA MET A 89 13.19 -12.06 -1.18
C MET A 89 13.25 -13.50 -1.69
N ARG A 90 14.19 -14.32 -1.21
CA ARG A 90 14.27 -15.75 -1.55
C ARG A 90 12.99 -16.51 -1.17
N GLY A 91 12.31 -16.12 -0.09
CA GLY A 91 11.07 -16.74 0.36
C GLY A 91 9.84 -16.42 -0.50
N LEU A 92 9.97 -15.52 -1.49
CA LEU A 92 8.85 -15.08 -2.33
C LEU A 92 8.65 -15.93 -3.59
N GLU A 93 9.55 -16.86 -3.88
CA GLU A 93 9.41 -17.78 -5.01
C GLU A 93 8.12 -18.62 -4.87
N GLY A 94 7.30 -18.67 -5.92
CA GLY A 94 6.01 -19.39 -5.90
C GLY A 94 4.85 -18.68 -5.18
N THR A 95 5.05 -17.54 -4.53
CA THR A 95 3.96 -16.79 -3.88
C THR A 95 3.12 -15.97 -4.88
N SER A 96 1.93 -15.52 -4.47
CA SER A 96 1.04 -14.70 -5.30
C SER A 96 1.65 -13.33 -5.67
N GLU A 97 1.18 -12.75 -6.79
CA GLU A 97 1.65 -11.43 -7.23
C GLU A 97 1.43 -10.34 -6.18
N THR A 98 0.34 -10.44 -5.41
CA THR A 98 0.06 -9.52 -4.30
C THR A 98 1.15 -9.59 -3.23
N THR A 99 1.52 -10.79 -2.79
CA THR A 99 2.58 -11.00 -1.79
C THR A 99 3.93 -10.48 -2.30
N LYS A 100 4.26 -10.72 -3.57
CA LYS A 100 5.49 -10.21 -4.21
C LYS A 100 5.56 -8.68 -4.27
N LEU A 101 4.44 -7.96 -4.19
CA LEU A 101 4.42 -6.50 -4.12
C LEU A 101 4.42 -5.97 -2.68
N VAL A 102 3.70 -6.65 -1.79
CA VAL A 102 3.54 -6.22 -0.39
C VAL A 102 4.85 -6.31 0.38
N ILE A 103 5.64 -7.37 0.19
CA ILE A 103 6.88 -7.52 0.95
C ILE A 103 7.89 -6.41 0.64
N PRO A 104 8.18 -6.05 -0.63
CA PRO A 104 9.00 -4.89 -0.91
C PRO A 104 8.46 -3.56 -0.35
N ILE A 105 7.13 -3.39 -0.28
CA ILE A 105 6.51 -2.24 0.39
C ILE A 105 6.78 -2.29 1.90
N ALA A 106 6.68 -3.45 2.53
CA ALA A 106 6.98 -3.65 3.94
C ALA A 106 8.46 -3.36 4.24
N VAL A 107 9.38 -3.83 3.39
CA VAL A 107 10.81 -3.51 3.49
C VAL A 107 11.05 -2.00 3.33
N MET A 108 10.36 -1.34 2.40
CA MET A 108 10.44 0.12 2.24
C MET A 108 10.02 0.84 3.51
N LEU A 109 8.87 0.48 4.10
CA LEU A 109 8.40 1.02 5.37
C LEU A 109 9.36 0.69 6.52
N GLY A 110 10.02 -0.46 6.48
CA GLY A 110 11.03 -0.87 7.45
C GLY A 110 12.27 0.02 7.42
N PHE A 111 12.78 0.35 6.22
CA PHE A 111 13.88 1.32 6.10
C PHE A 111 13.46 2.74 6.50
N ILE A 112 12.22 3.15 6.21
CA ILE A 112 11.68 4.44 6.69
C ILE A 112 11.65 4.46 8.22
N GLY A 113 11.08 3.42 8.85
CA GLY A 113 11.01 3.27 10.30
C GLY A 113 12.38 3.20 10.96
N LEU A 114 13.31 2.43 10.38
CA LEU A 114 14.69 2.29 10.86
C LEU A 114 15.44 3.62 10.78
N THR A 115 15.32 4.36 9.67
CA THR A 115 15.96 5.67 9.54
C THR A 115 15.38 6.65 10.56
N ASN A 116 14.06 6.68 10.72
CA ASN A 116 13.42 7.52 11.72
C ASN A 116 13.84 7.13 13.13
N TRP A 117 14.07 5.84 13.41
CA TRP A 117 14.48 5.37 14.74
C TRP A 117 15.94 5.71 15.08
N VAL A 118 16.87 5.49 14.14
CA VAL A 118 18.30 5.74 14.38
C VAL A 118 18.61 7.24 14.37
N TRP A 119 18.00 8.00 13.46
CA TRP A 119 18.25 9.43 13.28
C TRP A 119 17.08 10.30 13.76
N GLN A 120 16.45 9.95 14.89
CA GLN A 120 15.43 10.78 15.53
C GLN A 120 16.01 12.19 15.82
N GLY A 121 15.26 13.25 15.49
CA GLY A 121 15.65 14.65 15.79
C GLY A 121 15.40 15.65 14.67
N ALA A 122 15.12 16.90 15.06
CA ALA A 122 14.71 18.00 14.18
C ALA A 122 15.87 18.80 13.55
N GLU A 123 17.12 18.33 13.68
CA GLU A 123 18.23 19.01 13.02
C GLU A 123 18.17 18.77 11.51
N GLN A 124 18.10 19.86 10.74
CA GLN A 124 18.24 19.78 9.30
C GLN A 124 19.64 19.29 8.94
N ARG A 125 19.71 18.04 8.50
CA ARG A 125 20.93 17.43 7.99
C ARG A 125 21.13 17.89 6.56
N ILE A 126 22.11 18.75 6.31
CA ILE A 126 22.36 19.31 4.98
C ILE A 126 23.68 18.76 4.41
N PRO A 127 23.63 17.76 3.52
CA PRO A 127 24.81 17.26 2.84
C PRO A 127 25.48 18.37 2.02
N LYS A 128 26.81 18.46 2.13
CA LYS A 128 27.60 19.37 1.30
C LYS A 128 27.99 18.67 -0.02
N PRO A 129 27.96 19.37 -1.18
CA PRO A 129 28.50 18.82 -2.42
C PRO A 129 29.99 18.48 -2.28
N PHE A 130 30.48 17.49 -3.04
CA PHE A 130 31.85 16.95 -2.90
C PHE A 130 32.97 18.00 -3.02
N PHE A 131 32.81 18.99 -3.90
CA PHE A 131 33.78 20.08 -4.10
C PHE A 131 33.34 21.41 -3.46
N GLY A 132 32.32 21.40 -2.61
CA GLY A 132 31.73 22.60 -2.01
C GLY A 132 30.66 23.26 -2.88
N ARG A 133 29.86 24.14 -2.27
CA ARG A 133 28.70 24.79 -2.92
C ARG A 133 29.09 25.81 -4.00
N ASN A 134 30.25 26.44 -3.86
CA ASN A 134 30.71 27.52 -4.74
C ASN A 134 31.58 27.02 -5.90
N ALA A 135 31.91 25.73 -5.94
CA ALA A 135 32.74 25.16 -6.99
C ALA A 135 31.92 25.02 -8.29
N LYS A 136 32.11 25.99 -9.18
CA LYS A 136 31.45 26.09 -10.48
C LYS A 136 32.45 26.40 -11.58
N TRP A 137 32.11 26.01 -12.80
CA TRP A 137 32.80 26.36 -14.04
C TRP A 137 31.76 26.84 -15.05
N SER A 138 32.18 27.50 -16.13
CA SER A 138 31.26 28.09 -17.11
C SER A 138 31.42 27.52 -18.51
N ILE A 139 30.30 27.43 -19.23
CA ILE A 139 30.25 27.21 -20.68
C ILE A 139 29.60 28.45 -21.30
N GLY A 140 30.39 29.36 -21.85
CA GLY A 140 29.92 30.71 -22.17
C GLY A 140 29.41 31.41 -20.91
N ASP A 141 28.18 31.93 -20.95
CA ASP A 141 27.53 32.59 -19.81
C ASP A 141 26.77 31.63 -18.86
N ALA A 142 26.75 30.32 -19.15
CA ALA A 142 26.07 29.33 -18.32
C ALA A 142 26.99 28.81 -17.21
N PHE A 143 26.54 28.86 -15.95
CA PHE A 143 27.30 28.33 -14.81
C PHE A 143 26.87 26.89 -14.47
N ILE A 144 27.86 26.00 -14.37
CA ILE A 144 27.67 24.57 -14.05
C ILE A 144 28.44 24.24 -12.78
N THR A 145 27.79 23.57 -11.85
CA THR A 145 28.47 23.12 -10.62
C THR A 145 29.31 21.87 -10.88
N TRP A 146 30.44 21.73 -10.19
CA TRP A 146 31.25 20.51 -10.26
C TRP A 146 30.46 19.28 -9.80
N HIS A 147 29.52 19.43 -8.87
CA HIS A 147 28.64 18.35 -8.42
C HIS A 147 27.78 17.78 -9.56
N GLN A 148 27.17 18.64 -10.39
CA GLN A 148 26.40 18.21 -11.58
C GLN A 148 27.29 17.45 -12.58
N THR A 149 28.54 17.90 -12.74
CA THR A 149 29.49 17.28 -13.69
C THR A 149 29.87 15.87 -13.23
N ILE A 150 30.19 15.70 -11.94
CA ILE A 150 30.48 14.37 -11.36
C ILE A 150 29.31 13.42 -11.54
N ILE A 151 28.08 13.88 -11.29
CA ILE A 151 26.89 13.05 -11.40
C ILE A 151 26.80 12.42 -12.80
N VAL A 152 27.00 13.22 -13.85
CA VAL A 152 26.98 12.74 -15.24
C VAL A 152 28.13 11.77 -15.51
N ILE A 153 29.35 12.09 -15.05
CA ILE A 153 30.53 11.22 -15.21
C ILE A 153 30.31 9.86 -14.51
N VAL A 154 29.81 9.86 -13.28
CA VAL A 154 29.51 8.65 -12.51
C VAL A 154 28.43 7.82 -13.20
N ALA A 155 27.37 8.46 -13.72
CA ALA A 155 26.31 7.74 -14.44
C ALA A 155 26.82 7.07 -15.71
N ILE A 156 27.64 7.76 -16.52
CA ILE A 156 28.26 7.19 -17.72
C ILE A 156 29.19 6.03 -17.34
N SER A 157 30.02 6.22 -16.31
CA SER A 157 30.95 5.20 -15.82
C SER A 157 30.21 3.95 -15.36
N LEU A 158 29.13 4.11 -14.59
CA LEU A 158 28.29 3.00 -14.14
C LEU A 158 27.53 2.32 -15.29
N ALA A 159 27.08 3.08 -16.29
CA ALA A 159 26.44 2.50 -17.48
C ALA A 159 27.42 1.61 -18.26
N ILE A 160 28.66 2.07 -18.46
CA ILE A 160 29.72 1.29 -19.11
C ILE A 160 30.06 0.05 -18.27
N ALA A 161 30.26 0.23 -16.95
CA ALA A 161 30.57 -0.87 -16.05
C ALA A 161 29.47 -1.95 -16.03
N LEU A 162 28.20 -1.52 -15.98
CA LEU A 162 27.06 -2.44 -15.99
C LEU A 162 26.93 -3.16 -17.33
N ARG A 163 27.13 -2.45 -18.46
CA ARG A 163 27.17 -3.07 -19.79
C ARG A 163 28.27 -4.12 -19.87
N PHE A 164 29.48 -3.79 -19.42
CA PHE A 164 30.59 -4.72 -19.39
C PHE A 164 30.27 -5.93 -18.51
N LEU A 165 29.77 -5.73 -17.29
CA LEU A 165 29.39 -6.81 -16.40
C LEU A 165 28.38 -7.74 -17.07
N LEU A 166 27.30 -7.19 -17.63
CA LEU A 166 26.24 -8.02 -18.20
C LEU A 166 26.71 -8.71 -19.47
N PHE A 167 27.29 -8.00 -20.44
CA PHE A 167 27.53 -8.54 -21.78
C PHE A 167 28.90 -9.20 -21.96
N ASN A 168 29.89 -8.83 -21.15
CA ASN A 168 31.26 -9.29 -21.33
C ASN A 168 31.75 -10.25 -20.23
N THR A 169 30.95 -10.54 -19.20
CA THR A 169 31.34 -11.49 -18.13
C THR A 169 30.47 -12.75 -18.11
N ARG A 170 31.05 -13.87 -17.65
CA ARG A 170 30.32 -15.13 -17.42
C ARG A 170 29.17 -14.96 -16.43
N THR A 171 29.37 -14.13 -15.41
CA THR A 171 28.34 -13.81 -14.42
C THR A 171 27.16 -13.08 -15.05
N GLY A 172 27.42 -12.15 -15.97
CA GLY A 172 26.38 -11.46 -16.74
C GLY A 172 25.60 -12.37 -17.68
N VAL A 173 26.27 -13.35 -18.30
CA VAL A 173 25.60 -14.42 -19.07
C VAL A 173 24.67 -15.24 -18.18
N LEU A 174 25.15 -15.66 -17.00
CA LEU A 174 24.33 -16.38 -16.02
C LEU A 174 23.13 -15.54 -15.58
N MET A 175 23.32 -14.27 -15.25
CA MET A 175 22.25 -13.36 -14.84
C MET A 175 21.17 -13.26 -15.91
N ARG A 176 21.55 -13.07 -17.19
CA ARG A 176 20.58 -13.05 -18.30
C ARG A 176 19.89 -14.38 -18.53
N ALA A 177 20.63 -15.50 -18.46
CA ALA A 177 20.06 -16.83 -18.66
C ALA A 177 18.99 -17.17 -17.59
N VAL A 178 19.17 -16.70 -16.35
CA VAL A 178 18.18 -16.87 -15.26
C VAL A 178 16.87 -16.14 -15.60
N VAL A 179 16.94 -14.97 -16.22
CA VAL A 179 15.75 -14.21 -16.66
C VAL A 179 14.94 -14.99 -17.71
N ASP A 180 15.64 -15.71 -18.60
CA ASP A 180 15.02 -16.45 -19.68
C ASP A 180 14.37 -17.74 -19.18
N ASN A 181 15.13 -18.58 -18.47
CA ASN A 181 14.61 -19.81 -17.86
C ASN A 181 15.48 -20.30 -16.70
N THR A 182 15.06 -20.00 -15.47
CA THR A 182 15.73 -20.44 -14.24
C THR A 182 15.91 -21.96 -14.14
N GLU A 183 14.92 -22.76 -14.55
CA GLU A 183 14.99 -24.23 -14.48
C GLU A 183 16.04 -24.79 -15.45
N LEU A 184 16.07 -24.29 -16.68
CA LEU A 184 17.07 -24.65 -17.68
C LEU A 184 18.48 -24.29 -17.21
N VAL A 185 18.65 -23.15 -16.53
CA VAL A 185 19.94 -22.76 -15.94
C VAL A 185 20.36 -23.73 -14.84
N LYS A 186 19.45 -24.17 -13.97
CA LYS A 186 19.74 -25.17 -12.92
C LYS A 186 20.15 -26.51 -13.56
N LEU A 187 19.47 -26.95 -14.62
CA LEU A 187 19.81 -28.18 -15.36
C LEU A 187 21.21 -28.12 -16.00
N ASN A 188 21.64 -26.93 -16.44
CA ASN A 188 22.99 -26.71 -16.99
C ASN A 188 24.06 -26.45 -15.91
N GLY A 189 23.79 -26.74 -14.63
CA GLY A 189 24.74 -26.57 -13.52
C GLY A 189 24.95 -25.13 -13.04
N GLY A 190 24.15 -24.19 -13.55
CA GLY A 190 24.14 -22.80 -13.08
C GLY A 190 23.57 -22.68 -11.66
N ARG A 191 23.95 -21.60 -10.97
CA ARG A 191 23.46 -21.29 -9.61
C ARG A 191 22.66 -19.99 -9.64
N PRO A 192 21.34 -20.02 -9.93
CA PRO A 192 20.50 -18.82 -9.97
C PRO A 192 20.55 -18.00 -8.69
N ASP A 193 20.65 -18.66 -7.54
CA ASP A 193 20.77 -18.03 -6.23
C ASP A 193 21.95 -17.05 -6.16
N ARG A 194 23.11 -17.42 -6.74
CA ARG A 194 24.29 -16.52 -6.79
C ARG A 194 24.06 -15.33 -7.72
N ALA A 195 23.37 -15.55 -8.84
CA ALA A 195 23.01 -14.48 -9.76
C ALA A 195 22.04 -13.49 -9.09
N ALA A 196 21.06 -14.00 -8.34
CA ALA A 196 20.14 -13.17 -7.56
C ALA A 196 20.88 -12.37 -6.47
N LEU A 197 21.75 -13.01 -5.67
CA LEU A 197 22.54 -12.32 -4.64
C LEU A 197 23.35 -11.16 -5.20
N LEU A 198 24.08 -11.40 -6.30
CA LEU A 198 24.86 -10.34 -6.96
C LEU A 198 23.96 -9.25 -7.53
N SER A 199 22.82 -9.62 -8.13
CA SER A 199 21.86 -8.67 -8.65
C SER A 199 21.33 -7.72 -7.59
N TRP A 200 21.00 -8.24 -6.40
CA TRP A 200 20.52 -7.45 -5.28
C TRP A 200 21.62 -6.59 -4.66
N ALA A 201 22.85 -7.10 -4.57
CA ALA A 201 24.01 -6.32 -4.15
C ALA A 201 24.26 -5.11 -5.07
N ILE A 202 24.27 -5.33 -6.39
CA ILE A 202 24.44 -4.26 -7.40
C ILE A 202 23.27 -3.30 -7.35
N GLY A 203 22.03 -3.81 -7.27
CA GLY A 203 20.83 -2.97 -7.17
C GLY A 203 20.88 -2.03 -5.96
N ALA A 204 21.26 -2.55 -4.79
CA ALA A 204 21.41 -1.74 -3.58
C ALA A 204 22.57 -0.73 -3.70
N MET A 205 23.71 -1.12 -4.30
CA MET A 205 24.80 -0.20 -4.60
C MET A 205 24.35 0.95 -5.51
N MET A 206 23.61 0.67 -6.59
CA MET A 206 23.09 1.70 -7.49
C MET A 206 22.08 2.63 -6.79
N ALA A 207 21.23 2.07 -5.92
CA ALA A 207 20.35 2.85 -5.05
C ALA A 207 21.14 3.81 -4.16
N ALA A 208 22.21 3.31 -3.53
CA ALA A 208 23.09 4.08 -2.66
C ALA A 208 23.79 5.22 -3.41
N VAL A 209 24.33 4.95 -4.61
CA VAL A 209 24.92 6.01 -5.46
C VAL A 209 23.87 7.08 -5.76
N ALA A 210 22.67 6.70 -6.20
CA ALA A 210 21.62 7.65 -6.55
C ALA A 210 21.18 8.50 -5.34
N GLY A 211 20.99 7.87 -4.17
CA GLY A 211 20.62 8.55 -2.93
C GLY A 211 21.68 9.53 -2.42
N ILE A 212 22.95 9.13 -2.43
CA ILE A 212 24.07 9.99 -2.02
C ILE A 212 24.20 11.18 -2.97
N LEU A 213 24.15 10.95 -4.29
CA LEU A 213 24.32 12.00 -5.30
C LEU A 213 23.18 13.01 -5.35
N ILE A 214 21.94 12.57 -5.10
CA ILE A 214 20.78 13.49 -5.12
C ILE A 214 20.68 14.33 -3.86
N SER A 215 21.17 13.84 -2.73
CA SER A 215 20.95 14.49 -1.44
C SER A 215 21.41 15.96 -1.37
N PRO A 216 22.54 16.40 -1.96
CA PRO A 216 22.93 17.81 -1.96
C PRO A 216 22.07 18.67 -2.91
N LEU A 217 21.45 18.07 -3.93
CA LEU A 217 20.54 18.78 -4.86
C LEU A 217 19.18 19.08 -4.20
N LEU A 218 18.76 18.26 -3.23
CA LEU A 218 17.52 18.47 -2.48
C LEU A 218 17.68 19.48 -1.33
N GLY A 219 18.91 19.85 -0.96
CA GLY A 219 19.19 20.79 0.12
C GLY A 219 19.02 20.22 1.53
N GLY A 220 18.79 18.91 1.69
CA GLY A 220 18.69 18.25 2.97
C GLY A 220 18.38 16.75 2.88
N LEU A 221 18.60 16.01 3.97
CA LEU A 221 18.22 14.61 4.09
C LEU A 221 16.78 14.47 4.59
N GLY A 222 15.83 14.53 3.66
CA GLY A 222 14.43 14.21 3.93
C GLY A 222 14.15 12.73 3.70
N VAL A 223 13.66 12.02 4.72
CA VAL A 223 13.32 10.58 4.66
C VAL A 223 12.33 10.31 3.52
N LEU A 224 11.22 11.03 3.48
CA LEU A 224 10.20 10.85 2.45
C LEU A 224 10.68 11.32 1.07
N ALA A 225 11.36 12.47 1.00
CA ALA A 225 11.83 13.05 -0.27
C ALA A 225 12.84 12.14 -0.98
N LEU A 226 13.80 11.56 -0.24
CA LEU A 226 14.77 10.61 -0.78
C LEU A 226 14.13 9.27 -1.15
N THR A 227 13.17 8.79 -0.35
CA THR A 227 12.48 7.53 -0.67
C THR A 227 11.64 7.66 -1.95
N LEU A 228 11.00 8.82 -2.20
CA LEU A 228 10.22 9.08 -3.41
C LEU A 228 11.07 9.18 -4.69
N LEU A 229 12.41 9.23 -4.60
CA LEU A 229 13.28 9.11 -5.77
C LEU A 229 12.93 7.88 -6.62
N VAL A 230 12.47 6.81 -5.95
CA VAL A 230 12.11 5.56 -6.61
C VAL A 230 10.99 5.75 -7.64
N VAL A 231 10.09 6.71 -7.45
CA VAL A 231 8.99 7.00 -8.37
C VAL A 231 9.54 7.44 -9.73
N ASN A 232 10.52 8.35 -9.73
CA ASN A 232 11.18 8.83 -10.95
C ASN A 232 12.00 7.71 -11.62
N ALA A 233 12.62 6.87 -10.80
CA ALA A 233 13.34 5.70 -11.29
C ALA A 233 12.40 4.67 -11.94
N TYR A 234 11.17 4.50 -11.43
CA TYR A 234 10.17 3.61 -12.07
C TYR A 234 9.67 4.12 -13.40
N ALA A 235 9.42 5.43 -13.50
CA ALA A 235 9.07 6.07 -14.75
C ALA A 235 10.13 5.77 -15.83
N ALA A 236 11.41 5.91 -15.48
CA ALA A 236 12.54 5.59 -16.36
C ALA A 236 12.64 4.08 -16.67
N ALA A 237 12.48 3.22 -15.67
CA ALA A 237 12.57 1.77 -15.82
C ALA A 237 11.48 1.22 -16.76
N ILE A 238 10.27 1.77 -16.70
CA ILE A 238 9.15 1.39 -17.56
C ILE A 238 9.37 1.81 -19.01
N PHE A 239 10.07 2.91 -19.28
CA PHE A 239 10.48 3.28 -20.64
C PHE A 239 11.27 2.15 -21.31
N GLY A 240 12.14 1.48 -20.56
CA GLY A 240 12.86 0.27 -20.99
C GLY A 240 12.11 -1.05 -20.75
N ARG A 241 10.80 -1.01 -20.45
CA ARG A 241 9.93 -2.16 -20.17
C ARG A 241 10.49 -3.11 -19.10
N LEU A 242 11.22 -2.55 -18.13
CA LEU A 242 11.91 -3.28 -17.05
C LEU A 242 12.90 -4.37 -17.52
N ARG A 243 13.30 -4.37 -18.80
CA ARG A 243 14.22 -5.39 -19.36
C ARG A 243 15.36 -4.78 -20.18
N ASN A 244 15.13 -3.65 -20.83
CA ASN A 244 16.09 -3.01 -21.71
C ASN A 244 16.80 -1.85 -20.99
N LEU A 245 18.00 -2.13 -20.45
CA LEU A 245 18.81 -1.18 -19.70
C LEU A 245 19.19 0.10 -20.48
N PRO A 246 19.64 0.04 -21.75
CA PRO A 246 19.89 1.25 -22.55
C PRO A 246 18.66 2.16 -22.66
N LEU A 247 17.48 1.60 -22.96
CA LEU A 247 16.23 2.37 -23.04
C LEU A 247 15.84 2.93 -21.66
N THR A 248 16.08 2.18 -20.58
CA THR A 248 15.87 2.67 -19.21
C THR A 248 16.74 3.88 -18.90
N PHE A 249 18.02 3.85 -19.29
CA PHE A 249 18.94 4.96 -19.10
C PHE A 249 18.49 6.20 -19.90
N ILE A 250 18.12 6.03 -21.17
CA ILE A 250 17.57 7.11 -21.99
C ILE A 250 16.28 7.66 -21.37
N GLY A 251 15.39 6.81 -20.87
CA GLY A 251 14.17 7.21 -20.17
C GLY A 251 14.44 8.09 -18.96
N GLY A 252 15.47 7.76 -18.16
CA GLY A 252 15.90 8.59 -17.02
C GLY A 252 16.39 9.97 -17.44
N LEU A 253 17.19 10.05 -18.51
CA LEU A 253 17.63 11.34 -19.08
C LEU A 253 16.45 12.17 -19.60
N ILE A 254 15.52 11.55 -20.33
CA ILE A 254 14.31 12.23 -20.84
C ILE A 254 13.52 12.82 -19.67
N ILE A 255 13.24 12.03 -18.63
CA ILE A 255 12.48 12.50 -17.46
C ILE A 255 13.19 13.66 -16.76
N GLY A 256 14.51 13.56 -16.57
CA GLY A 256 15.29 14.62 -15.94
C GLY A 256 15.28 15.93 -16.72
N VAL A 257 15.47 15.86 -18.04
CA VAL A 257 15.41 17.03 -18.93
C VAL A 257 14.00 17.61 -18.99
N SER A 258 12.97 16.77 -19.09
CA SER A 258 11.57 17.20 -19.06
C SER A 258 11.23 17.97 -17.78
N VAL A 259 11.64 17.46 -16.61
CA VAL A 259 11.44 18.16 -15.33
C VAL A 259 12.19 19.49 -15.30
N SER A 260 13.42 19.53 -15.80
CA SER A 260 14.23 20.76 -15.81
C SER A 260 13.66 21.83 -16.73
N TYR A 261 13.24 21.45 -17.94
CA TYR A 261 12.58 22.38 -18.86
C TYR A 261 11.21 22.83 -18.37
N TRP A 262 10.47 21.96 -17.69
CA TRP A 262 9.24 22.39 -17.03
C TRP A 262 9.52 23.45 -15.97
N ASN A 263 10.58 23.28 -15.17
CA ASN A 263 10.99 24.27 -14.18
C ASN A 263 11.38 25.60 -14.83
N TRP A 264 11.98 25.57 -16.02
CA TRP A 264 12.30 26.77 -16.78
C TRP A 264 11.02 27.48 -17.26
N ILE A 265 10.13 26.77 -17.95
CA ILE A 265 8.89 27.32 -18.52
C ILE A 265 7.97 27.87 -17.43
N SER A 266 7.74 27.10 -16.36
CA SER A 266 6.89 27.53 -15.24
C SER A 266 7.48 28.71 -14.46
N GLY A 267 8.81 28.91 -14.50
CA GLY A 267 9.47 30.06 -13.89
C GLY A 267 9.39 31.35 -14.72
N THR A 268 9.27 31.25 -16.05
CA THR A 268 9.36 32.40 -16.99
C THR A 268 8.11 33.28 -17.12
N GLY A 269 7.04 33.03 -16.36
CA GLY A 269 5.89 33.92 -16.33
C GLY A 269 4.76 33.39 -15.48
N ARG A 270 4.36 34.14 -14.44
CA ARG A 270 3.30 33.81 -13.46
C ARG A 270 1.88 33.68 -14.04
N LYS A 271 1.73 33.53 -15.36
CA LYS A 271 0.41 33.54 -16.01
C LYS A 271 -0.47 32.38 -15.55
N TRP A 272 0.09 31.18 -15.30
CA TRP A 272 -0.67 30.00 -14.86
C TRP A 272 -0.10 29.41 -13.56
N PRO A 273 -0.44 29.98 -12.40
CA PRO A 273 0.08 29.56 -11.10
C PRO A 273 -0.16 28.07 -10.79
N TRP A 274 -1.27 27.48 -11.24
CA TRP A 274 -1.58 26.04 -11.08
C TRP A 274 -0.58 25.10 -11.77
N LEU A 275 0.20 25.59 -12.75
CA LEU A 275 1.25 24.79 -13.39
C LEU A 275 2.48 24.57 -12.48
N SER A 276 2.61 25.33 -11.39
CA SER A 276 3.74 25.21 -10.47
C SER A 276 3.77 23.82 -9.81
N GLU A 277 2.60 23.28 -9.43
CA GLU A 277 2.50 21.98 -8.81
C GLU A 277 2.85 20.84 -9.78
N LEU A 278 2.56 21.00 -11.08
CA LEU A 278 2.88 20.01 -12.13
C LEU A 278 4.36 19.64 -12.17
N ARG A 279 5.25 20.52 -11.68
CA ARG A 279 6.68 20.24 -11.50
C ARG A 279 6.93 18.92 -10.79
N THR A 280 6.24 18.67 -9.69
CA THR A 280 6.48 17.50 -8.84
C THR A 280 5.78 16.24 -9.37
N THR A 281 4.78 16.41 -10.24
CA THR A 281 3.96 15.32 -10.80
C THR A 281 4.35 14.93 -12.22
N LEU A 282 5.15 15.74 -12.91
CA LEU A 282 5.51 15.50 -14.31
C LEU A 282 6.09 14.10 -14.57
N PRO A 283 7.03 13.56 -13.76
CA PRO A 283 7.55 12.20 -13.97
C PRO A 283 6.46 11.12 -13.89
N ILE A 284 5.45 11.34 -13.04
CA ILE A 284 4.35 10.43 -12.80
C ILE A 284 3.33 10.49 -13.95
N LEU A 285 3.07 11.70 -14.47
CA LEU A 285 2.27 11.88 -15.68
C LEU A 285 2.94 11.21 -16.89
N ILE A 286 4.25 11.41 -17.06
CA ILE A 286 5.03 10.74 -18.09
C ILE A 286 4.93 9.23 -17.92
N LEU A 287 5.10 8.71 -16.70
CA LEU A 287 4.92 7.29 -16.40
C LEU A 287 3.54 6.78 -16.79
N PHE A 288 2.49 7.49 -16.38
CA PHE A 288 1.10 7.13 -16.67
C PHE A 288 0.80 7.14 -18.17
N VAL A 289 1.31 8.14 -18.90
CA VAL A 289 1.20 8.26 -20.36
C VAL A 289 1.97 7.13 -21.05
N ILE A 290 3.19 6.81 -20.61
CA ILE A 290 3.95 5.68 -21.16
C ILE A 290 3.17 4.39 -20.97
N LEU A 291 2.63 4.14 -19.77
CA LEU A 291 1.81 2.97 -19.48
C LEU A 291 0.57 2.90 -20.38
N LEU A 292 -0.05 4.04 -20.69
CA LEU A 292 -1.19 4.13 -21.61
C LEU A 292 -0.84 3.78 -23.07
N LEU A 293 0.36 4.16 -23.50
CA LEU A 293 0.88 3.94 -24.85
C LEU A 293 1.51 2.55 -25.01
N LEU A 294 1.83 1.86 -23.92
CA LEU A 294 2.42 0.52 -23.98
C LEU A 294 1.45 -0.46 -24.68
N PRO A 295 1.94 -1.24 -25.67
CA PRO A 295 1.11 -2.25 -26.33
C PRO A 295 0.62 -3.29 -25.33
N GLN A 296 -0.64 -3.72 -25.48
CA GLN A 296 -1.23 -4.79 -24.67
C GLN A 296 -0.38 -6.06 -24.75
N GLU A 297 -0.05 -6.65 -23.59
CA GLU A 297 0.54 -7.98 -23.57
C GLU A 297 -0.49 -8.98 -24.12
N ARG A 298 -0.11 -9.72 -25.18
CA ARG A 298 -0.94 -10.79 -25.73
C ARG A 298 -1.17 -11.84 -24.66
N LEU A 299 -2.39 -12.38 -24.60
CA LEU A 299 -2.75 -13.52 -23.75
C LEU A 299 -1.74 -14.66 -23.98
N ARG A 300 -0.76 -14.82 -23.08
CA ARG A 300 0.13 -15.98 -23.09
C ARG A 300 -0.59 -17.12 -22.39
N GLY A 301 -0.86 -18.19 -23.11
CA GLY A 301 -1.48 -19.42 -22.59
C GLY A 301 -0.51 -20.29 -21.79
N ASN A 302 0.50 -19.72 -21.13
CA ASN A 302 1.43 -20.52 -20.36
C ASN A 302 0.79 -20.85 -19.01
N SER A 303 0.68 -22.15 -18.72
CA SER A 303 0.21 -22.68 -17.45
C SER A 303 1.24 -22.38 -16.36
N ILE A 304 1.16 -21.19 -15.77
CA ILE A 304 1.77 -20.99 -14.46
C ILE A 304 0.90 -21.80 -13.50
N VAL A 305 1.49 -22.83 -12.88
CA VAL A 305 0.89 -23.52 -11.74
C VAL A 305 0.87 -22.52 -10.59
N ASN A 306 -0.10 -21.61 -10.62
CA ASN A 306 -0.37 -20.76 -9.48
C ASN A 306 -0.92 -21.68 -8.39
N THR A 307 -0.22 -21.75 -7.25
CA THR A 307 -0.79 -22.32 -6.03
C THR A 307 -2.10 -21.59 -5.77
N ARG A 308 -3.23 -22.30 -5.93
CA ARG A 308 -4.55 -21.73 -5.66
C ARG A 308 -4.61 -21.38 -4.18
N GLU A 309 -4.56 -20.10 -3.85
CA GLU A 309 -4.88 -19.62 -2.50
C GLU A 309 -6.36 -19.93 -2.24
N ARG A 310 -6.63 -21.01 -1.49
CA ARG A 310 -7.99 -21.43 -1.14
C ARG A 310 -8.51 -20.56 0.00
N PHE A 311 -9.19 -19.48 -0.35
CA PHE A 311 -9.91 -18.68 0.64
C PHE A 311 -11.25 -19.34 1.01
N SER A 312 -11.49 -19.59 2.30
CA SER A 312 -12.80 -20.10 2.74
C SER A 312 -13.88 -19.01 2.60
N ILE A 313 -14.97 -19.31 1.90
CA ILE A 313 -16.09 -18.37 1.72
C ILE A 313 -17.03 -18.49 2.92
N SER A 314 -17.31 -17.38 3.60
CA SER A 314 -18.27 -17.38 4.72
C SER A 314 -19.71 -17.57 4.22
N SER A 315 -20.55 -18.20 5.06
CA SER A 315 -21.99 -18.29 4.77
C SER A 315 -22.67 -16.93 4.97
N GLY A 316 -23.74 -16.65 4.22
CA GLY A 316 -24.49 -15.40 4.37
C GLY A 316 -25.10 -15.26 5.78
N LYS A 317 -25.60 -16.35 6.35
CA LYS A 317 -26.11 -16.39 7.73
C LYS A 317 -25.01 -16.12 8.75
N SER A 318 -23.83 -16.72 8.57
CA SER A 318 -22.68 -16.46 9.45
C SER A 318 -22.18 -15.03 9.32
N ALA A 319 -22.21 -14.43 8.13
CA ALA A 319 -21.81 -13.05 7.95
C ALA A 319 -22.71 -12.09 8.73
N VAL A 320 -24.03 -12.27 8.65
CA VAL A 320 -24.98 -11.46 9.43
C VAL A 320 -24.78 -11.66 10.93
N LEU A 321 -24.62 -12.91 11.39
CA LEU A 321 -24.38 -13.19 12.80
C LEU A 321 -23.10 -12.51 13.30
N TRP A 322 -21.97 -12.67 12.61
CA TRP A 322 -20.70 -12.06 13.01
C TRP A 322 -20.72 -10.54 12.92
N SER A 323 -21.47 -9.96 11.98
CA SER A 323 -21.71 -8.52 11.91
C SER A 323 -22.49 -8.00 13.11
N LEU A 324 -23.54 -8.71 13.55
CA LEU A 324 -24.30 -8.35 14.75
C LEU A 324 -23.45 -8.50 16.02
N VAL A 325 -22.65 -9.56 16.11
CA VAL A 325 -21.70 -9.76 17.21
C VAL A 325 -20.66 -8.63 17.23
N PHE A 326 -20.09 -8.28 16.08
CA PHE A 326 -19.11 -7.19 15.98
C PHE A 326 -19.71 -5.86 16.42
N LEU A 327 -20.93 -5.54 15.96
CA LEU A 327 -21.66 -4.35 16.38
C LEU A 327 -21.88 -4.34 17.91
N ALA A 328 -22.36 -5.45 18.48
CA ALA A 328 -22.61 -5.57 19.92
C ALA A 328 -21.32 -5.42 20.74
N VAL A 329 -20.21 -6.03 20.30
CA VAL A 329 -18.91 -5.93 20.96
C VAL A 329 -18.38 -4.50 20.95
N VAL A 330 -18.44 -3.81 19.81
CA VAL A 330 -17.95 -2.42 19.73
C VAL A 330 -18.84 -1.47 20.53
N SER A 331 -20.17 -1.63 20.48
CA SER A 331 -21.08 -0.85 21.31
C SER A 331 -20.82 -1.09 22.81
N GLY A 332 -20.63 -2.34 23.23
CA GLY A 332 -20.26 -2.66 24.61
C GLY A 332 -18.90 -2.07 25.01
N LEU A 333 -17.92 -2.10 24.11
CA LEU A 333 -16.60 -1.53 24.34
C LEU A 333 -16.65 -0.01 24.50
N SER A 334 -17.49 0.69 23.73
CA SER A 334 -17.67 2.16 23.83
C SER A 334 -18.15 2.63 25.21
N LEU A 335 -18.74 1.74 26.02
CA LEU A 335 -19.14 2.07 27.38
C LEU A 335 -17.95 2.10 28.37
N ILE A 336 -16.81 1.55 27.98
CA ILE A 336 -15.66 1.29 28.87
C ILE A 336 -14.45 2.15 28.49
N ILE A 337 -14.29 2.47 27.21
CA ILE A 337 -13.10 3.15 26.67
C ILE A 337 -13.27 4.68 26.65
N THR A 338 -12.15 5.41 26.64
CA THR A 338 -12.16 6.88 26.60
C THR A 338 -12.31 7.41 25.17
N SER A 339 -12.69 8.68 25.04
CA SER A 339 -12.89 9.36 23.74
C SER A 339 -11.67 9.28 22.80
N LYS A 340 -10.43 9.28 23.33
CA LYS A 340 -9.20 9.05 22.56
C LYS A 340 -9.23 7.68 21.86
N TRP A 341 -9.57 6.62 22.59
CA TRP A 341 -9.61 5.25 22.05
C TRP A 341 -10.78 5.04 21.12
N GLU A 342 -11.92 5.68 21.39
CA GLU A 342 -13.04 5.68 20.45
C GLU A 342 -12.63 6.33 19.12
N ALA A 343 -11.91 7.46 19.14
CA ALA A 343 -11.42 8.11 17.93
C ALA A 343 -10.42 7.25 17.14
N LEU A 344 -9.52 6.54 17.83
CA LEU A 344 -8.58 5.61 17.22
C LEU A 344 -9.30 4.40 16.62
N LEU A 345 -10.26 3.80 17.33
CA LEU A 345 -11.05 2.68 16.80
C LEU A 345 -11.91 3.12 15.62
N THR A 346 -12.55 4.30 15.68
CA THR A 346 -13.28 4.86 14.54
C THR A 346 -12.34 5.06 13.34
N ARG A 347 -11.11 5.55 13.56
CA ARG A 347 -10.07 5.62 12.53
C ARG A 347 -9.74 4.23 11.96
N GLY A 348 -9.64 3.21 12.81
CA GLY A 348 -9.37 1.84 12.38
C GLY A 348 -10.49 1.23 11.55
N ILE A 349 -11.74 1.42 11.95
CA ILE A 349 -12.89 0.89 11.21
C ILE A 349 -13.10 1.66 9.91
N THR A 350 -12.96 2.98 9.89
CA THR A 350 -13.01 3.77 8.64
C THR A 350 -11.90 3.38 7.65
N MET A 351 -10.67 3.17 8.13
CA MET A 351 -9.59 2.58 7.32
C MET A 351 -9.92 1.15 6.88
N GLY A 352 -10.61 0.37 7.70
CA GLY A 352 -11.14 -0.93 7.33
C GLY A 352 -12.20 -0.87 6.22
N ILE A 353 -13.06 0.16 6.20
CA ILE A 353 -14.00 0.41 5.09
C ILE A 353 -13.23 0.71 3.80
N ILE A 354 -12.18 1.53 3.87
CA ILE A 354 -11.30 1.75 2.70
C ILE A 354 -10.62 0.43 2.32
N GLY A 355 -10.18 -0.39 3.28
CA GLY A 355 -9.64 -1.73 3.05
C GLY A 355 -10.61 -2.71 2.40
N LEU A 356 -11.93 -2.58 2.62
CA LEU A 356 -12.94 -3.40 1.92
C LEU A 356 -12.90 -3.19 0.40
N SER A 357 -12.55 -1.99 -0.07
CA SER A 357 -12.34 -1.72 -1.50
C SER A 357 -11.17 -2.54 -2.06
N MET A 358 -10.10 -2.72 -1.28
CA MET A 358 -8.94 -3.54 -1.63
C MET A 358 -9.27 -5.03 -1.60
N VAL A 359 -10.06 -5.50 -0.62
CA VAL A 359 -10.56 -6.89 -0.59
C VAL A 359 -11.39 -7.22 -1.81
N LEU A 360 -12.24 -6.28 -2.25
CA LEU A 360 -13.03 -6.46 -3.46
C LEU A 360 -12.15 -6.53 -4.71
N LEU A 361 -11.22 -5.59 -4.87
CA LEU A 361 -10.45 -5.46 -6.11
C LEU A 361 -9.25 -6.40 -6.17
N THR A 362 -8.37 -6.34 -5.18
CA THR A 362 -7.18 -7.20 -5.10
C THR A 362 -7.55 -8.60 -4.61
N GLY A 363 -8.43 -8.70 -3.61
CA GLY A 363 -8.82 -9.99 -3.02
C GLY A 363 -9.68 -10.83 -3.96
N TYR A 364 -10.83 -10.30 -4.41
CA TYR A 364 -11.80 -11.07 -5.22
C TYR A 364 -11.48 -11.07 -6.71
N ALA A 365 -11.09 -9.91 -7.28
CA ALA A 365 -10.81 -9.82 -8.72
C ALA A 365 -9.34 -10.09 -9.08
N GLY A 366 -8.41 -10.08 -8.11
CA GLY A 366 -6.98 -10.30 -8.38
C GLY A 366 -6.28 -9.12 -9.04
N GLU A 367 -6.94 -7.96 -9.12
CA GLU A 367 -6.38 -6.77 -9.75
C GLU A 367 -5.71 -5.90 -8.68
N ILE A 368 -4.45 -5.54 -8.87
CA ILE A 368 -3.70 -4.74 -7.89
C ILE A 368 -4.11 -3.27 -7.98
N ASN A 369 -4.45 -2.66 -6.85
CA ASN A 369 -4.75 -1.24 -6.75
C ASN A 369 -4.03 -0.57 -5.56
N LEU A 370 -3.16 0.39 -5.87
CA LEU A 370 -2.42 1.20 -4.90
C LEU A 370 -3.00 2.62 -4.73
N ALA A 371 -4.13 2.93 -5.36
CA ALA A 371 -4.87 4.19 -5.24
C ALA A 371 -6.07 4.27 -4.26
N PRO A 372 -6.37 3.32 -3.37
CA PRO A 372 -7.57 3.43 -2.52
C PRO A 372 -7.67 4.72 -1.71
N LEU A 373 -6.56 5.23 -1.14
CA LEU A 373 -6.60 6.51 -0.41
C LEU A 373 -6.77 7.73 -1.33
N ALA A 374 -6.35 7.67 -2.59
CA ALA A 374 -6.65 8.72 -3.56
C ALA A 374 -8.14 8.77 -3.91
N PHE A 375 -8.81 7.62 -4.01
CA PHE A 375 -10.28 7.61 -4.13
C PHE A 375 -10.95 8.08 -2.83
N ALA A 376 -10.41 7.68 -1.67
CA ALA A 376 -10.91 8.10 -0.37
C ALA A 376 -10.89 9.62 -0.18
N GLY A 377 -9.77 10.28 -0.50
CA GLY A 377 -9.68 11.73 -0.39
C GLY A 377 -10.52 12.48 -1.43
N ILE A 378 -10.66 11.95 -2.66
CA ILE A 378 -11.62 12.51 -3.64
C ILE A 378 -13.04 12.45 -3.09
N GLY A 379 -13.44 11.33 -2.49
CA GLY A 379 -14.73 11.19 -1.83
C GLY A 379 -14.93 12.15 -0.67
N ALA A 380 -13.90 12.35 0.16
CA ALA A 380 -13.97 13.29 1.28
C ALA A 380 -14.15 14.74 0.82
N ILE A 381 -13.40 15.18 -0.20
CA ILE A 381 -13.54 16.50 -0.80
C ILE A 381 -14.91 16.65 -1.48
N ALA A 382 -15.37 15.62 -2.20
CA ALA A 382 -16.68 15.61 -2.83
C ALA A 382 -17.82 15.78 -1.83
N ALA A 383 -17.79 15.06 -0.70
CA ALA A 383 -18.76 15.23 0.39
C ALA A 383 -18.71 16.64 0.97
N PHE A 384 -17.50 17.15 1.28
CA PHE A 384 -17.31 18.48 1.83
C PHE A 384 -17.83 19.58 0.88
N GLN A 385 -17.50 19.51 -0.40
CA GLN A 385 -17.94 20.54 -1.36
C GLN A 385 -19.45 20.49 -1.63
N PHE A 386 -20.05 19.31 -1.55
CA PHE A 386 -21.49 19.15 -1.65
C PHE A 386 -22.23 19.72 -0.43
N ASP A 387 -21.70 19.52 0.78
CA ASP A 387 -22.36 19.92 2.02
C ASP A 387 -22.01 21.35 2.47
N VAL A 388 -20.73 21.72 2.46
CA VAL A 388 -20.21 22.94 3.10
C VAL A 388 -19.76 23.97 2.07
N GLY A 389 -19.35 23.54 0.88
CA GLY A 389 -18.51 24.32 -0.03
C GLY A 389 -19.19 25.30 -1.00
N SER A 390 -20.51 25.31 -1.16
CA SER A 390 -21.12 26.12 -2.23
C SER A 390 -21.47 27.55 -1.79
N THR A 391 -20.65 28.52 -2.24
CA THR A 391 -21.02 29.94 -2.46
C THR A 391 -22.00 30.14 -3.61
N VAL A 392 -22.21 29.11 -4.44
CA VAL A 392 -22.99 29.17 -5.68
C VAL A 392 -24.34 28.50 -5.46
N GLU A 393 -25.41 29.06 -6.04
CA GLU A 393 -26.80 28.56 -6.06
C GLU A 393 -26.97 27.20 -6.80
N THR A 394 -26.09 26.23 -6.54
CA THR A 394 -25.93 24.99 -7.34
C THR A 394 -26.46 23.71 -6.68
N GLY A 395 -27.27 23.78 -5.62
CA GLY A 395 -27.88 22.58 -5.01
C GLY A 395 -28.56 21.67 -6.05
N ALA A 396 -29.28 22.28 -7.01
CA ALA A 396 -29.89 21.57 -8.14
C ALA A 396 -28.85 20.98 -9.13
N GLY A 397 -27.70 21.62 -9.31
CA GLY A 397 -26.62 21.17 -10.20
C GLY A 397 -25.94 19.90 -9.71
N PHE A 398 -25.63 19.81 -8.41
CA PHE A 398 -25.05 18.59 -7.84
C PHE A 398 -26.06 17.45 -7.74
N ALA A 399 -27.33 17.74 -7.48
CA ALA A 399 -28.39 16.73 -7.52
C ALA A 399 -28.52 16.11 -8.92
N THR A 400 -28.54 16.96 -9.94
CA THR A 400 -28.58 16.52 -11.35
C THR A 400 -27.33 15.72 -11.70
N LEU A 401 -26.15 16.18 -11.29
CA LEU A 401 -24.89 15.46 -11.48
C LEU A 401 -24.92 14.08 -10.80
N ALA A 402 -25.37 13.99 -9.55
CA ALA A 402 -25.45 12.73 -8.81
C ALA A 402 -26.35 11.72 -9.51
N VAL A 403 -27.52 12.16 -10.02
CA VAL A 403 -28.43 11.30 -10.78
C VAL A 403 -27.80 10.86 -12.10
N LEU A 404 -27.14 11.76 -12.83
CA LEU A 404 -26.44 11.42 -14.07
C LEU A 404 -25.32 10.39 -13.82
N LEU A 405 -24.50 10.60 -12.78
CA LEU A 405 -23.48 9.64 -12.38
C LEU A 405 -24.10 8.30 -12.00
N ALA A 406 -25.22 8.30 -11.25
CA ALA A 406 -25.92 7.06 -10.89
C ALA A 406 -26.37 6.26 -12.13
N VAL A 407 -26.89 6.94 -13.16
CA VAL A 407 -27.24 6.31 -14.44
C VAL A 407 -26.00 5.71 -15.12
N VAL A 408 -24.92 6.50 -15.25
CA VAL A 408 -23.67 6.06 -15.88
C VAL A 408 -23.09 4.83 -15.16
N LEU A 409 -23.01 4.87 -13.82
CA LEU A 409 -22.51 3.76 -13.03
C LEU A 409 -23.44 2.54 -13.12
N GLY A 410 -24.75 2.73 -13.16
CA GLY A 410 -25.74 1.67 -13.35
C GLY A 410 -25.54 0.89 -14.66
N VAL A 411 -25.25 1.60 -15.76
CA VAL A 411 -24.95 0.97 -17.07
C VAL A 411 -23.68 0.11 -17.00
N LEU A 412 -22.68 0.51 -16.22
CA LEU A 412 -21.43 -0.22 -16.08
C LEU A 412 -21.57 -1.44 -15.15
N ILE A 413 -22.30 -1.29 -14.05
CA ILE A 413 -22.38 -2.26 -12.97
C ILE A 413 -23.49 -3.31 -13.22
N PHE A 414 -24.73 -2.92 -13.52
CA PHE A 414 -25.83 -3.89 -13.52
C PHE A 414 -25.73 -5.02 -14.55
N PRO A 415 -25.18 -4.84 -15.77
CA PRO A 415 -25.12 -5.96 -16.70
C PRO A 415 -24.17 -7.07 -16.22
N THR A 416 -23.18 -6.78 -15.35
CA THR A 416 -22.29 -7.81 -14.79
C THR A 416 -22.97 -8.73 -13.78
N PHE A 417 -24.12 -8.32 -13.27
CA PHE A 417 -25.01 -9.18 -12.47
C PHE A 417 -25.94 -10.05 -13.32
N GLY A 418 -25.89 -9.94 -14.65
CA GLY A 418 -26.75 -10.68 -15.57
C GLY A 418 -28.10 -9.99 -15.84
N TYR A 419 -28.25 -8.72 -15.47
CA TYR A 419 -29.40 -7.92 -15.90
C TYR A 419 -29.27 -7.57 -17.38
N VAL A 420 -30.26 -7.98 -18.19
CA VAL A 420 -30.30 -7.74 -19.64
C VAL A 420 -31.68 -7.19 -20.03
N GLY A 421 -31.74 -6.39 -21.10
CA GLY A 421 -32.98 -5.87 -21.68
C GLY A 421 -33.78 -5.01 -20.70
N LYS A 422 -35.09 -5.27 -20.58
CA LYS A 422 -36.01 -4.49 -19.73
C LYS A 422 -35.62 -4.51 -18.25
N ARG A 423 -35.07 -5.63 -17.75
CA ARG A 423 -34.64 -5.76 -16.35
C ARG A 423 -33.44 -4.86 -16.04
N LEU A 424 -32.55 -4.65 -17.01
CA LEU A 424 -31.41 -3.74 -16.88
C LEU A 424 -31.89 -2.28 -16.78
N LEU A 425 -32.78 -1.86 -17.69
CA LEU A 425 -33.35 -0.51 -17.67
C LEU A 425 -34.09 -0.23 -16.36
N ALA A 426 -34.87 -1.19 -15.87
CA ALA A 426 -35.57 -1.06 -14.59
C ALA A 426 -34.60 -0.91 -13.40
N ALA A 427 -33.50 -1.67 -13.37
CA ALA A 427 -32.49 -1.56 -12.32
C ALA A 427 -31.76 -0.20 -12.35
N ILE A 428 -31.40 0.29 -13.54
CA ILE A 428 -30.76 1.60 -13.71
C ILE A 428 -31.71 2.72 -13.25
N ALA A 429 -32.97 2.68 -13.71
CA ALA A 429 -33.98 3.67 -13.36
C ALA A 429 -34.27 3.66 -11.85
N ALA A 430 -34.39 2.47 -11.24
CA ALA A 430 -34.59 2.35 -9.79
C ALA A 430 -33.40 2.91 -9.00
N PHE A 431 -32.17 2.64 -9.43
CA PHE A 431 -30.98 3.17 -8.77
C PHE A 431 -30.89 4.71 -8.89
N ALA A 432 -31.11 5.24 -10.08
CA ALA A 432 -31.15 6.69 -10.31
C ALA A 432 -32.27 7.36 -9.49
N LEU A 433 -33.45 6.73 -9.40
CA LEU A 433 -34.57 7.22 -8.59
C LEU A 433 -34.25 7.19 -7.10
N VAL A 434 -33.61 6.13 -6.58
CA VAL A 434 -33.20 6.08 -5.17
C VAL A 434 -32.18 7.18 -4.87
N VAL A 435 -31.20 7.40 -5.75
CA VAL A 435 -30.24 8.50 -5.59
C VAL A 435 -30.95 9.85 -5.63
N PHE A 436 -31.88 10.05 -6.58
CA PHE A 436 -32.69 11.27 -6.65
C PHE A 436 -33.50 11.49 -5.36
N ILE A 437 -34.17 10.47 -4.84
CA ILE A 437 -34.95 10.57 -3.60
C ILE A 437 -34.03 10.91 -2.43
N LEU A 438 -32.87 10.25 -2.30
CA LEU A 438 -31.92 10.55 -1.23
C LEU A 438 -31.48 12.01 -1.32
N VAL A 439 -31.08 12.47 -2.51
CA VAL A 439 -30.70 13.87 -2.71
C VAL A 439 -31.86 14.81 -2.39
N ALA A 440 -33.03 14.62 -2.99
CA ALA A 440 -34.18 15.50 -2.81
C ALA A 440 -34.74 15.51 -1.38
N PHE A 441 -34.65 14.40 -0.64
CA PHE A 441 -35.18 14.28 0.72
C PHE A 441 -34.24 14.89 1.76
N PHE A 442 -32.93 14.67 1.64
CA PHE A 442 -31.95 15.17 2.60
C PHE A 442 -31.35 16.54 2.25
N ASP A 443 -31.62 17.07 1.06
CA ASP A 443 -31.28 18.46 0.69
C ASP A 443 -32.28 19.48 1.25
N GLN A 444 -33.40 19.05 1.85
CA GLN A 444 -34.41 19.93 2.44
C GLN A 444 -34.07 20.49 3.83
N THR A 445 -32.84 20.31 4.34
CA THR A 445 -32.43 20.86 5.64
C THR A 445 -31.24 21.82 5.54
N THR A 446 -31.56 23.10 5.83
CA THR A 446 -30.74 24.21 6.33
C THR A 446 -29.81 24.98 5.37
N GLY A 447 -30.34 26.08 4.82
CA GLY A 447 -29.68 27.39 4.77
C GLY A 447 -28.75 27.67 3.58
N SER A 448 -29.10 28.68 2.78
CA SER A 448 -28.23 29.32 1.79
C SER A 448 -27.15 30.17 2.47
N GLY A 449 -25.90 29.72 2.49
CA GLY A 449 -24.76 30.55 2.89
C GLY A 449 -23.52 29.74 3.26
N ILE A 450 -22.34 30.36 3.09
CA ILE A 450 -20.99 29.84 3.36
C ILE A 450 -20.78 29.37 4.83
N ALA A 451 -21.79 29.53 5.69
CA ALA A 451 -21.71 29.36 7.14
C ALA A 451 -22.78 28.41 7.74
N SER A 452 -23.58 27.67 6.95
CA SER A 452 -24.82 27.05 7.47
C SER A 452 -24.84 25.52 7.65
N ARG A 453 -23.87 24.74 7.16
CA ARG A 453 -23.83 23.28 7.47
C ARG A 453 -22.82 22.97 8.58
N GLU A 454 -23.31 22.89 9.82
CA GLU A 454 -22.55 22.38 10.98
C GLU A 454 -22.30 20.86 10.91
N SER A 455 -22.92 20.16 9.94
CA SER A 455 -22.91 18.70 9.83
C SER A 455 -22.81 18.21 8.38
N MET A 456 -22.23 17.02 8.20
CA MET A 456 -22.19 16.30 6.93
C MET A 456 -23.51 15.53 6.72
N SER A 457 -24.05 15.55 5.52
CA SER A 457 -25.34 14.91 5.22
C SER A 457 -25.16 13.46 4.74
N LEU A 458 -26.24 12.67 4.81
CA LEU A 458 -26.25 11.34 4.19
C LEU A 458 -26.05 11.42 2.66
N THR A 459 -26.50 12.52 2.04
CA THR A 459 -26.36 12.77 0.60
C THR A 459 -24.95 13.11 0.21
N GLY A 460 -24.21 13.88 1.02
CA GLY A 460 -22.77 14.10 0.86
C GLY A 460 -22.00 12.78 0.80
N LEU A 461 -22.35 11.81 1.64
CA LEU A 461 -21.76 10.46 1.61
C LEU A 461 -22.08 9.69 0.31
N VAL A 462 -23.30 9.80 -0.20
CA VAL A 462 -23.70 9.18 -1.48
C VAL A 462 -22.96 9.83 -2.65
N VAL A 463 -22.87 11.16 -2.67
CA VAL A 463 -22.14 11.92 -3.68
C VAL A 463 -20.65 11.57 -3.66
N ALA A 464 -20.05 11.40 -2.48
CA ALA A 464 -18.69 10.91 -2.33
C ALA A 464 -18.47 9.55 -3.02
N ALA A 465 -19.41 8.61 -2.86
CA ALA A 465 -19.35 7.30 -3.49
C ALA A 465 -19.50 7.40 -5.02
N LEU A 466 -20.44 8.21 -5.51
CA LEU A 466 -20.71 8.37 -6.95
C LEU A 466 -19.56 9.06 -7.70
N ILE A 467 -19.03 10.16 -7.15
CA ILE A 467 -17.89 10.87 -7.75
C ILE A 467 -16.66 9.97 -7.75
N SER A 468 -16.35 9.33 -6.62
CA SER A 468 -15.18 8.44 -6.54
C SER A 468 -15.32 7.23 -7.46
N GLY A 469 -16.51 6.63 -7.55
CA GLY A 469 -16.81 5.55 -8.50
C GLY A 469 -16.59 5.99 -9.96
N SER A 470 -17.01 7.21 -10.29
CA SER A 470 -16.86 7.78 -11.64
C SER A 470 -15.40 8.07 -11.99
N VAL A 471 -14.62 8.63 -11.05
CA VAL A 471 -13.16 8.74 -11.22
C VAL A 471 -12.52 7.36 -11.35
N GLY A 472 -13.03 6.37 -10.61
CA GLY A 472 -12.65 4.96 -10.74
C GLY A 472 -12.80 4.43 -12.16
N VAL A 473 -13.86 4.80 -12.89
CA VAL A 473 -14.04 4.46 -14.31
C VAL A 473 -12.92 5.06 -15.16
N LEU A 474 -12.62 6.36 -14.97
CA LEU A 474 -11.59 7.06 -15.74
C LEU A 474 -10.21 6.40 -15.55
N VAL A 475 -9.89 5.97 -14.33
CA VAL A 475 -8.64 5.27 -14.01
C VAL A 475 -8.66 3.82 -14.53
N ALA A 476 -9.83 3.18 -14.52
CA ALA A 476 -10.00 1.82 -14.99
C ALA A 476 -9.81 1.67 -16.51
N LEU A 477 -10.12 2.70 -17.31
CA LEU A 477 -9.99 2.69 -18.78
C LEU A 477 -8.55 2.39 -19.26
N PRO A 478 -7.50 3.12 -18.80
CA PRO A 478 -6.10 2.75 -19.00
C PRO A 478 -5.78 1.33 -18.52
N ALA A 479 -6.28 1.01 -17.33
CA ALA A 479 -6.03 -0.24 -16.63
C ALA A 479 -6.56 -1.48 -17.36
N LEU A 480 -7.56 -1.34 -18.24
CA LEU A 480 -8.05 -2.45 -19.07
C LEU A 480 -6.95 -3.07 -19.95
N ARG A 481 -5.91 -2.29 -20.28
CA ARG A 481 -4.81 -2.72 -21.14
C ARG A 481 -3.64 -3.35 -20.35
N LEU A 482 -3.58 -3.09 -19.05
CA LEU A 482 -2.47 -3.45 -18.18
C LEU A 482 -2.85 -4.64 -17.28
N ARG A 483 -1.83 -5.37 -16.81
CA ARG A 483 -2.00 -6.55 -15.95
C ARG A 483 -0.92 -6.62 -14.88
N GLY A 484 -1.24 -7.32 -13.80
CA GLY A 484 -0.33 -7.59 -12.69
C GLY A 484 0.36 -6.32 -12.20
N LEU A 485 1.69 -6.35 -12.24
CA LEU A 485 2.54 -5.25 -11.82
C LEU A 485 2.27 -3.92 -12.54
N TYR A 486 2.10 -3.91 -13.87
CA TYR A 486 1.91 -2.67 -14.62
C TYR A 486 0.62 -1.93 -14.22
N LEU A 487 -0.42 -2.70 -13.89
CA LEU A 487 -1.65 -2.14 -13.36
C LEU A 487 -1.45 -1.53 -11.96
N GLY A 488 -0.72 -2.24 -11.09
CA GLY A 488 -0.33 -1.70 -9.79
C GLY A 488 0.44 -0.38 -9.91
N LEU A 489 1.35 -0.28 -10.89
CA LEU A 489 2.11 0.94 -11.14
C LEU A 489 1.27 2.07 -11.74
N ALA A 490 0.29 1.76 -12.59
CA ALA A 490 -0.64 2.77 -13.10
C ALA A 490 -1.51 3.36 -11.97
N THR A 491 -2.01 2.52 -11.07
CA THR A 491 -2.80 3.00 -9.92
C THR A 491 -1.93 3.75 -8.91
N PHE A 492 -0.69 3.31 -8.69
CA PHE A 492 0.28 4.05 -7.89
C PHE A 492 0.59 5.43 -8.48
N ALA A 493 0.80 5.51 -9.80
CA ALA A 493 1.00 6.77 -10.50
C ALA A 493 -0.21 7.69 -10.36
N PHE A 494 -1.43 7.16 -10.56
CA PHE A 494 -2.65 7.92 -10.32
C PHE A 494 -2.76 8.42 -8.87
N ALA A 495 -2.41 7.58 -7.89
CA ALA A 495 -2.47 7.94 -6.48
C ALA A 495 -1.55 9.12 -6.15
N ILE A 496 -0.31 9.11 -6.65
CA ILE A 496 0.61 10.23 -6.45
C ILE A 496 0.16 11.46 -7.24
N PHE A 497 -0.39 11.28 -8.45
CA PHE A 497 -0.98 12.37 -9.21
C PHE A 497 -2.05 13.09 -8.39
N VAL A 498 -2.98 12.36 -7.77
CA VAL A 498 -4.02 12.95 -6.92
C VAL A 498 -3.41 13.61 -5.67
N ASP A 499 -2.49 12.93 -4.98
CA ASP A 499 -1.79 13.47 -3.80
C ASP A 499 -1.11 14.82 -4.10
N LYS A 500 -0.41 14.94 -5.23
CA LYS A 500 0.34 16.14 -5.57
C LYS A 500 -0.49 17.21 -6.29
N MET A 501 -1.42 16.83 -7.15
CA MET A 501 -2.18 17.78 -7.98
C MET A 501 -3.50 18.21 -7.37
N VAL A 502 -4.13 17.35 -6.58
CA VAL A 502 -5.46 17.63 -6.03
C VAL A 502 -5.33 18.06 -4.57
N TYR A 503 -4.56 17.34 -3.75
CA TYR A 503 -4.53 17.59 -2.30
C TYR A 503 -3.58 18.71 -1.88
N LYS A 504 -2.47 18.89 -2.60
CA LYS A 504 -1.48 19.94 -2.32
C LYS A 504 -1.70 21.22 -3.10
N GLN A 505 -2.81 21.34 -3.82
CA GLN A 505 -3.10 22.53 -4.60
C GLN A 505 -3.44 23.71 -3.69
N ARG A 506 -2.53 24.68 -3.60
CA ARG A 506 -2.67 25.89 -2.77
C ARG A 506 -3.42 27.05 -3.42
N GLN A 507 -3.68 26.95 -4.72
CA GLN A 507 -4.16 28.08 -5.52
C GLN A 507 -5.52 27.80 -6.14
N SER A 508 -6.36 28.82 -6.16
CA SER A 508 -7.67 28.83 -6.82
C SER A 508 -7.53 28.45 -8.28
N LEU A 509 -8.29 27.45 -8.72
CA LEU A 509 -8.40 27.10 -10.14
C LEU A 509 -9.51 27.95 -10.75
N SER A 510 -9.18 29.08 -11.39
CA SER A 510 -10.14 29.85 -12.19
C SER A 510 -10.20 29.28 -13.61
N PHE A 511 -11.36 28.80 -14.02
CA PHE A 511 -11.63 28.44 -15.41
C PHE A 511 -12.44 29.55 -16.06
N ASP A 512 -11.82 30.22 -17.04
CA ASP A 512 -12.52 31.07 -18.00
C ASP A 512 -13.12 30.16 -19.08
N ILE A 513 -14.45 29.98 -19.05
CA ILE A 513 -15.18 29.15 -20.02
C ILE A 513 -15.90 30.09 -20.98
N PRO A 514 -15.43 30.25 -22.24
CA PRO A 514 -15.95 31.25 -23.18
C PRO A 514 -17.44 31.12 -23.56
N PHE A 515 -18.10 30.02 -23.17
CA PHE A 515 -19.47 29.69 -23.54
C PHE A 515 -20.46 29.80 -22.36
N ILE A 516 -20.00 30.11 -21.15
CA ILE A 516 -20.85 30.33 -19.97
C ILE A 516 -20.68 31.80 -19.58
N GLY A 517 -21.47 32.67 -20.20
CA GLY A 517 -21.75 34.07 -19.80
C GLY A 517 -20.59 34.91 -19.25
N ASP A 518 -20.31 36.04 -19.91
CA ASP A 518 -19.20 36.99 -19.75
C ASP A 518 -19.02 37.68 -18.35
N SER A 519 -19.31 37.03 -17.22
CA SER A 519 -19.31 37.72 -15.92
C SER A 519 -18.84 36.97 -14.68
N GLN A 520 -18.53 35.67 -14.67
CA GLN A 520 -17.86 35.06 -13.50
C GLN A 520 -16.89 33.92 -13.86
N ASP A 521 -15.60 34.14 -13.60
CA ASP A 521 -14.61 33.07 -13.53
C ASP A 521 -15.09 32.01 -12.55
N ILE A 522 -15.26 30.76 -13.00
CA ILE A 522 -15.55 29.65 -12.10
C ILE A 522 -14.27 29.36 -11.33
N THR A 523 -14.20 29.86 -10.10
CA THR A 523 -13.09 29.63 -9.17
C THR A 523 -13.36 28.38 -8.33
N ILE A 524 -12.61 27.30 -8.59
CA ILE A 524 -12.62 26.09 -7.77
C ILE A 524 -11.53 26.21 -6.72
N ASN A 525 -11.93 26.46 -5.48
CA ASN A 525 -11.05 26.43 -4.30
C ASN A 525 -11.17 25.09 -3.59
N LEU A 526 -10.19 24.20 -3.80
CA LEU A 526 -10.15 22.87 -3.16
C LEU A 526 -9.69 22.96 -1.70
N PHE A 527 -8.69 23.79 -1.38
CA PHE A 527 -8.17 24.00 -0.03
C PHE A 527 -7.98 25.50 0.22
N ASN A 528 -9.01 26.20 0.70
CA ASN A 528 -9.00 27.66 0.74
C ASN A 528 -8.09 28.27 1.84
N ASN A 529 -7.26 27.46 2.53
CA ASN A 529 -6.26 27.84 3.55
C ASN A 529 -5.31 26.67 3.92
N GLY A 530 -5.10 25.69 3.02
CA GLY A 530 -4.30 24.49 3.30
C GLY A 530 -4.92 23.48 4.28
N ALA A 531 -6.14 23.74 4.75
CA ALA A 531 -6.95 22.78 5.51
C ALA A 531 -8.44 22.89 5.15
N LEU A 532 -9.14 21.75 5.22
CA LEU A 532 -10.58 21.62 5.06
C LEU A 532 -11.19 21.09 6.35
N ASN A 533 -12.08 21.86 6.97
CA ASN A 533 -12.80 21.42 8.16
C ASN A 533 -14.01 20.59 7.75
N ILE A 534 -13.93 19.28 7.95
CA ILE A 534 -14.99 18.36 7.57
C ILE A 534 -15.88 18.10 8.78
N PRO A 535 -17.15 18.55 8.76
CA PRO A 535 -18.04 18.34 9.87
C PRO A 535 -18.40 16.86 10.00
N ARG A 536 -18.86 16.46 11.18
CA ARG A 536 -19.36 15.10 11.38
C ARG A 536 -20.73 14.94 10.79
N PRO A 537 -21.13 13.70 10.41
CA PRO A 537 -22.48 13.49 9.98
C PRO A 537 -23.48 13.91 11.05
N ALA A 538 -24.62 14.48 10.68
CA ALA A 538 -25.78 14.61 11.58
C ALA A 538 -27.05 14.39 10.76
N PHE A 539 -27.66 13.22 10.94
CA PHE A 539 -28.88 12.85 10.26
C PHE A 539 -29.67 11.88 11.13
N LEU A 540 -30.99 11.76 10.87
CA LEU A 540 -31.92 10.95 11.67
C LEU A 540 -32.07 11.41 13.13
N GLY A 541 -31.80 12.68 13.43
CA GLY A 541 -31.93 13.25 14.79
C GLY A 541 -30.84 12.82 15.78
N ILE A 542 -29.79 12.13 15.32
CA ILE A 542 -28.63 11.74 16.13
C ILE A 542 -27.48 12.72 15.85
N ASP A 543 -27.01 13.40 16.89
CA ASP A 543 -25.85 14.30 16.81
C ASP A 543 -24.54 13.53 17.05
N PHE A 544 -23.79 13.28 15.98
CA PHE A 544 -22.47 12.64 16.04
C PHE A 544 -21.33 13.64 16.29
N VAL A 545 -21.61 14.94 16.26
CA VAL A 545 -20.64 16.02 16.52
C VAL A 545 -20.19 15.95 17.98
N GLN A 546 -21.14 15.85 18.90
CA GLN A 546 -20.90 15.83 20.35
C GLN A 546 -20.53 14.44 20.89
N HIS A 547 -21.04 13.36 20.28
CA HIS A 547 -20.88 12.00 20.80
C HIS A 547 -19.94 11.14 19.93
N GLN A 548 -18.69 10.98 20.38
CA GLN A 548 -17.69 10.13 19.73
C GLN A 548 -18.09 8.64 19.69
N SER A 549 -18.71 8.14 20.75
CA SER A 549 -19.27 6.79 20.85
C SER A 549 -20.32 6.51 19.77
N ALA A 550 -21.22 7.47 19.52
CA ALA A 550 -22.23 7.36 18.47
C ALA A 550 -21.58 7.23 17.09
N MET A 551 -20.51 8.01 16.82
CA MET A 551 -19.77 7.94 15.56
C MET A 551 -19.09 6.57 15.39
N LEU A 552 -18.51 6.02 16.46
CA LEU A 552 -17.91 4.69 16.45
C LEU A 552 -18.94 3.61 16.11
N ILE A 553 -20.10 3.62 16.77
CA ILE A 553 -21.19 2.65 16.52
C ILE A 553 -21.72 2.79 15.09
N PHE A 554 -21.91 4.02 14.62
CA PHE A 554 -22.37 4.30 13.27
C PHE A 554 -21.41 3.74 12.20
N VAL A 555 -20.12 4.05 12.29
CA VAL A 555 -19.12 3.52 11.35
C VAL A 555 -19.04 2.00 11.43
N THR A 556 -19.21 1.41 12.62
CA THR A 556 -19.25 -0.05 12.81
C THR A 556 -20.46 -0.69 12.12
N ALA A 557 -21.63 -0.07 12.21
CA ALA A 557 -22.85 -0.51 11.54
C ALA A 557 -22.68 -0.46 10.02
N ILE A 558 -22.09 0.62 9.51
CA ILE A 558 -21.79 0.81 8.09
C ILE A 558 -20.77 -0.23 7.59
N PHE A 559 -19.67 -0.45 8.31
CA PHE A 559 -18.71 -1.50 7.98
C PHE A 559 -19.39 -2.87 7.94
N SER A 560 -20.23 -3.16 8.92
CA SER A 560 -20.98 -4.42 9.02
C SER A 560 -21.95 -4.62 7.84
N LEU A 561 -22.65 -3.55 7.43
CA LEU A 561 -23.55 -3.57 6.27
C LEU A 561 -22.78 -3.83 4.97
N LEU A 562 -21.66 -3.13 4.76
CA LEU A 562 -20.79 -3.33 3.60
C LEU A 562 -20.17 -4.74 3.61
N ALA A 563 -19.77 -5.24 4.77
CA ALA A 563 -19.27 -6.60 4.95
C ALA A 563 -20.30 -7.65 4.51
N VAL A 564 -21.54 -7.59 5.02
CA VAL A 564 -22.62 -8.50 4.60
C VAL A 564 -22.90 -8.37 3.11
N GLY A 565 -22.92 -7.14 2.59
CA GLY A 565 -23.08 -6.84 1.17
C GLY A 565 -22.01 -7.54 0.32
N LEU A 566 -20.73 -7.42 0.71
CA LEU A 566 -19.60 -8.04 0.01
C LEU A 566 -19.61 -9.58 0.10
N VAL A 567 -20.07 -10.18 1.21
CA VAL A 567 -20.26 -11.64 1.28
C VAL A 567 -21.34 -12.10 0.29
N LYS A 568 -22.47 -11.40 0.23
CA LYS A 568 -23.52 -11.69 -0.75
C LYS A 568 -23.02 -11.49 -2.18
N LEU A 569 -22.27 -10.42 -2.43
CA LEU A 569 -21.64 -10.12 -3.72
C LEU A 569 -20.68 -11.24 -4.14
N ARG A 570 -19.81 -11.71 -3.24
CA ARG A 570 -18.86 -12.79 -3.51
C ARG A 570 -19.56 -14.10 -3.89
N ARG A 571 -20.72 -14.38 -3.31
CA ARG A 571 -21.52 -15.59 -3.59
C ARG A 571 -22.40 -15.46 -4.84
N SER A 572 -22.60 -14.26 -5.35
CA SER A 572 -23.40 -14.00 -6.55
C SER A 572 -22.71 -14.48 -7.83
N SER A 573 -23.42 -14.44 -8.97
CA SER A 573 -22.83 -14.70 -10.31
C SER A 573 -21.62 -13.81 -10.57
N TYR A 574 -21.73 -12.53 -10.23
CA TYR A 574 -20.64 -11.55 -10.36
C TYR A 574 -19.40 -11.97 -9.57
N GLY A 575 -19.55 -12.37 -8.30
CA GLY A 575 -18.43 -12.82 -7.48
C GLY A 575 -17.73 -14.08 -8.02
N ARG A 576 -18.49 -15.02 -8.60
CA ARG A 576 -17.93 -16.21 -9.28
C ARG A 576 -17.18 -15.83 -10.56
N GLN A 577 -17.69 -14.86 -11.31
CA GLN A 577 -17.02 -14.33 -12.51
C GLN A 577 -15.71 -13.61 -12.15
N LEU A 578 -15.67 -12.85 -11.04
CA LEU A 578 -14.45 -12.24 -10.53
C LEU A 578 -13.42 -13.30 -10.10
N ALA A 579 -13.85 -14.34 -9.38
CA ALA A 579 -12.97 -15.43 -8.99
C ALA A 579 -12.40 -16.16 -10.22
N ALA A 580 -13.23 -16.44 -11.23
CA ALA A 580 -12.76 -17.03 -12.49
C ALA A 580 -11.78 -16.13 -13.23
N MET A 581 -12.04 -14.80 -13.27
CA MET A 581 -11.14 -13.82 -13.86
C MET A 581 -9.80 -13.74 -13.13
N LYS A 582 -9.81 -13.81 -11.79
CA LYS A 582 -8.61 -13.88 -10.95
C LYS A 582 -7.77 -15.10 -11.27
N ASP A 583 -8.41 -16.27 -11.46
CA ASP A 583 -7.71 -17.53 -11.76
C ASP A 583 -7.13 -17.54 -13.18
N SER A 584 -7.93 -17.20 -14.19
CA SER A 584 -7.48 -17.14 -15.58
C SER A 584 -8.34 -16.20 -16.42
N PRO A 585 -7.88 -14.96 -16.67
CA PRO A 585 -8.57 -14.06 -17.59
C PRO A 585 -8.64 -14.65 -19.01
N ALA A 586 -7.65 -15.43 -19.44
CA ALA A 586 -7.63 -16.06 -20.76
C ALA A 586 -8.79 -17.06 -20.90
N ALA A 587 -9.02 -17.91 -19.90
CA ALA A 587 -10.12 -18.88 -19.90
C ALA A 587 -11.50 -18.21 -19.85
N CYS A 588 -11.63 -17.11 -19.08
CA CYS A 588 -12.87 -16.33 -19.07
C CYS A 588 -13.22 -15.76 -20.46
N ALA A 589 -12.22 -15.30 -21.22
CA ALA A 589 -12.43 -14.80 -22.58
C ALA A 589 -12.94 -15.91 -23.50
N THR A 590 -12.40 -17.13 -23.41
CA THR A 590 -12.84 -18.27 -24.24
C THR A 590 -14.26 -18.73 -23.91
N LEU A 591 -14.73 -18.50 -22.67
CA LEU A 591 -16.10 -18.76 -22.24
C LEU A 591 -17.07 -17.62 -22.62
N GLY A 592 -16.63 -16.63 -23.41
CA GLY A 592 -17.46 -15.52 -23.86
C GLY A 592 -17.71 -14.43 -22.82
N MET A 593 -16.97 -14.41 -21.71
CA MET A 593 -17.14 -13.40 -20.66
C MET A 593 -16.56 -12.04 -21.09
N ASN A 594 -17.30 -10.97 -20.84
CA ASN A 594 -16.83 -9.61 -21.10
C ASN A 594 -15.90 -9.12 -19.97
N ILE A 595 -14.61 -9.44 -20.08
CA ILE A 595 -13.57 -9.06 -19.10
C ILE A 595 -13.49 -7.54 -18.93
N ARG A 596 -13.66 -6.77 -20.00
CA ARG A 596 -13.61 -5.30 -19.93
C ARG A 596 -14.68 -4.76 -18.98
N GLN A 597 -15.90 -5.26 -19.12
CA GLN A 597 -17.01 -4.83 -18.27
C GLN A 597 -16.83 -5.29 -16.82
N LEU A 598 -16.36 -6.51 -16.60
CA LEU A 598 -16.01 -7.00 -15.25
C LEU A 598 -14.98 -6.10 -14.57
N LYS A 599 -13.86 -5.81 -15.24
CA LYS A 599 -12.82 -4.90 -14.73
C LYS A 599 -13.36 -3.51 -14.43
N LEU A 600 -14.08 -2.88 -15.38
CA LEU A 600 -14.67 -1.56 -15.16
C LEU A 600 -15.60 -1.54 -13.94
N SER A 601 -16.50 -2.52 -13.84
CA SER A 601 -17.47 -2.58 -12.74
C SER A 601 -16.81 -2.79 -11.37
N VAL A 602 -15.79 -3.65 -11.26
CA VAL A 602 -15.13 -3.89 -9.97
C VAL A 602 -14.28 -2.70 -9.53
N PHE A 603 -13.59 -2.03 -10.46
CA PHE A 603 -12.86 -0.79 -10.16
C PHE A 603 -13.80 0.31 -9.72
N THR A 604 -14.93 0.48 -10.41
CA THR A 604 -15.96 1.46 -10.07
C THR A 604 -16.49 1.23 -8.65
N LEU A 605 -16.87 -0.02 -8.33
CA LEU A 605 -17.43 -0.37 -7.03
C LEU A 605 -16.39 -0.22 -5.92
N ALA A 606 -15.13 -0.61 -6.17
CA ALA A 606 -14.05 -0.42 -5.22
C ALA A 606 -13.78 1.07 -4.96
N ALA A 607 -13.67 1.90 -6.01
CA ALA A 607 -13.46 3.34 -5.86
C ALA A 607 -14.63 4.03 -5.13
N ALA A 608 -15.87 3.59 -5.36
CA ALA A 608 -17.04 4.08 -4.63
C ALA A 608 -16.99 3.74 -3.14
N ILE A 609 -16.63 2.49 -2.78
CA ILE A 609 -16.46 2.07 -1.37
C ILE A 609 -15.31 2.86 -0.71
N ALA A 610 -14.19 3.04 -1.42
CA ALA A 610 -13.05 3.80 -0.92
C ALA A 610 -13.41 5.28 -0.67
N GLY A 611 -14.08 5.94 -1.64
CA GLY A 611 -14.55 7.32 -1.52
C GLY A 611 -15.52 7.53 -0.36
N PHE A 612 -16.49 6.62 -0.22
CA PHE A 612 -17.43 6.63 0.90
C PHE A 612 -16.72 6.44 2.25
N GLY A 613 -15.79 5.47 2.34
CA GLY A 613 -14.95 5.26 3.52
C GLY A 613 -14.06 6.45 3.85
N GLY A 614 -13.56 7.14 2.83
CA GLY A 614 -12.76 8.35 2.94
C GLY A 614 -13.52 9.54 3.51
N ALA A 615 -14.75 9.78 3.04
CA ALA A 615 -15.61 10.82 3.63
C ALA A 615 -15.87 10.57 5.12
N LEU A 616 -16.18 9.33 5.51
CA LEU A 616 -16.31 8.95 6.92
C LEU A 616 -14.99 9.11 7.69
N HIS A 617 -13.88 8.67 7.10
CA HIS A 617 -12.55 8.78 7.73
C HIS A 617 -12.18 10.25 8.02
N ALA A 618 -12.39 11.13 7.03
CA ALA A 618 -12.09 12.54 7.17
C ALA A 618 -13.03 13.24 8.16
N SER A 619 -14.30 12.87 8.19
CA SER A 619 -15.25 13.39 9.19
C SER A 619 -14.88 13.00 10.64
N ASN A 620 -14.24 11.83 10.84
CA ASN A 620 -13.72 11.46 12.15
C ASN A 620 -12.56 12.35 12.58
N LEU A 621 -11.67 12.70 11.64
CA LEU A 621 -10.51 13.57 11.85
C LEU A 621 -10.89 15.05 12.00
N ARG A 622 -12.08 15.46 11.54
CA ARG A 622 -12.63 16.83 11.56
C ARG A 622 -11.88 17.86 10.71
N THR A 623 -10.62 17.59 10.37
CA THR A 623 -9.84 18.44 9.47
C THR A 623 -9.00 17.57 8.54
N ILE A 624 -8.96 17.94 7.26
CA ILE A 624 -7.98 17.45 6.29
C ILE A 624 -6.96 18.55 6.07
N GLN A 625 -5.69 18.20 6.04
CA GLN A 625 -4.60 19.10 5.68
C GLN A 625 -3.98 18.66 4.34
N GLU A 626 -3.18 19.53 3.71
CA GLU A 626 -2.48 19.24 2.44
C GLU A 626 -1.66 17.93 2.46
N ASP A 627 -1.12 17.57 3.63
CA ASP A 627 -0.23 16.42 3.81
C ASP A 627 -0.84 15.27 4.62
N TYR A 628 -2.14 15.34 4.96
CA TYR A 628 -2.77 14.36 5.84
C TYR A 628 -4.30 14.41 5.74
N PRO A 629 -5.04 13.29 5.64
CA PRO A 629 -4.60 11.89 5.84
C PRO A 629 -4.40 11.10 4.53
N PHE A 630 -4.78 11.64 3.37
CA PHE A 630 -4.89 10.86 2.13
C PHE A 630 -3.59 10.77 1.34
N THR A 631 -2.47 10.52 2.03
CA THR A 631 -1.16 10.42 1.36
C THR A 631 -0.92 9.03 0.77
N ILE A 632 0.00 8.98 -0.20
CA ILE A 632 0.43 7.70 -0.77
C ILE A 632 1.05 6.76 0.27
N TRP A 633 1.72 7.30 1.30
CA TRP A 633 2.37 6.51 2.34
C TRP A 633 1.38 5.78 3.21
N GLU A 634 0.31 6.48 3.61
CA GLU A 634 -0.84 5.85 4.28
C GLU A 634 -1.48 4.81 3.36
N GLY A 635 -1.55 5.10 2.05
CA GLY A 635 -2.01 4.17 1.00
C GLY A 635 -1.28 2.84 0.99
N LEU A 636 0.05 2.90 0.92
CA LEU A 636 0.91 1.73 0.90
C LEU A 636 0.89 0.97 2.23
N ALA A 637 0.86 1.70 3.37
CA ALA A 637 0.75 1.09 4.69
C ALA A 637 -0.58 0.37 4.87
N LEU A 638 -1.71 0.99 4.50
CA LEU A 638 -3.03 0.37 4.56
C LEU A 638 -3.12 -0.84 3.64
N PHE A 639 -2.58 -0.76 2.43
CA PHE A 639 -2.52 -1.88 1.50
C PHE A 639 -1.75 -3.05 2.09
N MET A 640 -0.53 -2.79 2.59
CA MET A 640 0.29 -3.80 3.24
C MET A 640 -0.42 -4.43 4.44
N LEU A 641 -0.98 -3.63 5.35
CA LEU A 641 -1.66 -4.14 6.55
C LEU A 641 -2.97 -4.86 6.25
N THR A 642 -3.66 -4.49 5.17
CA THR A 642 -4.85 -5.23 4.69
C THR A 642 -4.46 -6.59 4.13
N VAL A 643 -3.31 -6.69 3.46
CA VAL A 643 -2.80 -7.99 2.99
C VAL A 643 -2.29 -8.83 4.16
N VAL A 644 -1.56 -8.24 5.11
CA VAL A 644 -1.19 -8.90 6.38
C VAL A 644 -2.42 -9.40 7.13
N GLY A 645 -3.49 -8.60 7.17
CA GLY A 645 -4.78 -9.02 7.70
C GLY A 645 -5.41 -10.17 6.92
N GLY A 646 -5.09 -10.33 5.63
CA GLY A 646 -5.60 -11.35 4.73
C GLY A 646 -6.57 -10.75 3.70
N ILE A 647 -6.05 -10.33 2.54
CA ILE A 647 -6.82 -9.56 1.55
C ILE A 647 -7.97 -10.34 0.89
N GLY A 648 -7.99 -11.67 1.01
CA GLY A 648 -9.11 -12.51 0.58
C GLY A 648 -10.29 -12.57 1.55
N TYR A 649 -10.18 -11.94 2.72
CA TYR A 649 -11.17 -11.94 3.79
C TYR A 649 -11.63 -10.52 4.14
N ILE A 650 -12.93 -10.37 4.38
CA ILE A 650 -13.50 -9.10 4.86
C ILE A 650 -12.98 -8.73 6.25
N SER A 651 -12.79 -9.72 7.12
CA SER A 651 -12.12 -9.56 8.41
C SER A 651 -10.67 -9.12 8.26
N GLY A 652 -10.00 -9.46 7.16
CA GLY A 652 -8.65 -9.00 6.88
C GLY A 652 -8.58 -7.48 6.65
N ALA A 653 -9.56 -6.88 5.98
CA ALA A 653 -9.68 -5.42 5.90
C ALA A 653 -9.91 -4.77 7.27
N LEU A 654 -10.77 -5.37 8.10
CA LEU A 654 -11.01 -4.88 9.46
C LEU A 654 -9.73 -4.93 10.30
N ILE A 655 -9.04 -6.08 10.31
CA ILE A 655 -7.79 -6.27 11.05
C ILE A 655 -6.72 -5.31 10.53
N GLY A 656 -6.56 -5.19 9.20
CA GLY A 656 -5.60 -4.25 8.60
C GLY A 656 -5.86 -2.80 9.03
N GLY A 657 -7.12 -2.36 8.99
CA GLY A 657 -7.52 -1.02 9.45
C GLY A 657 -7.29 -0.80 10.95
N ILE A 658 -7.66 -1.76 11.80
CA ILE A 658 -7.41 -1.70 13.26
C ILE A 658 -5.92 -1.71 13.55
N VAL A 659 -5.13 -2.53 12.86
CA VAL A 659 -3.68 -2.60 13.05
C VAL A 659 -3.02 -1.28 12.65
N TYR A 660 -3.46 -0.69 11.53
CA TYR A 660 -3.00 0.61 11.07
C TYR A 660 -3.28 1.72 12.08
N ALA A 661 -4.51 1.80 12.59
CA ALA A 661 -4.96 2.94 13.40
C ALA A 661 -4.73 2.79 14.90
N CYS A 662 -4.76 1.56 15.42
CA CYS A 662 -4.79 1.28 16.85
C CYS A 662 -3.60 0.45 17.29
N ALA A 663 -3.35 -0.73 16.70
CA ALA A 663 -2.50 -1.74 17.35
C ALA A 663 -1.10 -1.23 17.70
N PHE A 664 -0.41 -0.57 16.77
CA PHE A 664 0.94 -0.06 17.03
C PHE A 664 0.94 1.15 17.97
N ILE A 665 -0.09 2.01 17.91
CA ILE A 665 -0.25 3.15 18.82
C ILE A 665 -0.54 2.66 20.24
N VAL A 666 -1.40 1.65 20.39
CA VAL A 666 -1.71 0.99 21.67
C VAL A 666 -0.44 0.41 22.28
N MET A 667 0.36 -0.31 21.48
CA MET A 667 1.64 -0.87 21.95
C MET A 667 2.63 0.24 22.30
N GLY A 668 2.75 1.29 21.48
CA GLY A 668 3.61 2.44 21.76
C GLY A 668 3.24 3.15 23.06
N ASP A 669 1.96 3.49 23.26
CA ASP A 669 1.45 4.10 24.49
C ASP A 669 1.68 3.19 25.71
N PHE A 670 1.54 1.87 25.56
CA PHE A 670 1.80 0.91 26.63
C PHE A 670 3.26 0.96 27.08
N TRP A 671 4.19 0.81 26.13
CA TRP A 671 5.62 0.86 26.43
C TRP A 671 6.05 2.24 26.94
N GLY A 672 5.50 3.32 26.41
CA GLY A 672 5.77 4.68 26.88
C GLY A 672 5.32 4.92 28.32
N LYS A 673 4.18 4.36 28.74
CA LYS A 673 3.76 4.37 30.15
C LYS A 673 4.67 3.56 31.04
N LEU A 674 5.10 2.39 30.59
CA LEU A 674 6.07 1.59 31.33
C LEU A 674 7.38 2.34 31.49
N ALA A 675 7.80 3.11 30.47
CA ALA A 675 8.96 4.00 30.53
C ALA A 675 8.82 5.13 31.55
N SER A 676 7.60 5.67 31.75
CA SER A 676 7.34 6.70 32.77
C SER A 676 7.24 6.13 34.17
N ASP A 677 6.61 4.97 34.32
CA ASP A 677 6.34 4.35 35.62
C ASP A 677 7.60 3.71 36.22
N TRP A 678 8.53 3.24 35.37
CA TRP A 678 9.74 2.52 35.76
C TRP A 678 10.99 3.27 35.31
N GLY A 679 11.29 4.39 35.98
CA GLY A 679 12.40 5.28 35.61
C GLY A 679 13.76 4.60 35.40
N SER A 680 14.11 3.59 36.22
CA SER A 680 15.37 2.84 36.09
C SER A 680 15.49 2.03 34.78
N PHE A 681 14.36 1.67 34.16
CA PHE A 681 14.30 0.91 32.91
C PHE A 681 13.70 1.73 31.76
N SER A 682 13.58 3.05 31.92
CA SER A 682 12.93 3.93 30.94
C SER A 682 13.51 3.76 29.53
N TRP A 683 14.85 3.70 29.41
CA TRP A 683 15.54 3.50 28.14
C TRP A 683 15.08 2.23 27.39
N LEU A 684 14.90 1.10 28.09
CA LEU A 684 14.48 -0.16 27.49
C LEU A 684 13.05 -0.05 26.95
N PHE A 685 12.17 0.57 27.72
CA PHE A 685 10.77 0.73 27.35
C PHE A 685 10.57 1.77 26.25
N THR A 686 11.36 2.84 26.21
CA THR A 686 11.39 3.78 25.07
C THR A 686 11.87 3.09 23.80
N VAL A 687 12.92 2.26 23.87
CA VAL A 687 13.40 1.45 22.73
C VAL A 687 12.28 0.53 22.21
N MET A 688 11.50 -0.10 23.11
CA MET A 688 10.35 -0.92 22.71
C MET A 688 9.20 -0.07 22.13
N GLN A 689 8.90 1.08 22.71
CA GLN A 689 7.89 2.02 22.21
C GLN A 689 8.20 2.40 20.75
N ASP A 690 9.43 2.85 20.47
CA ASP A 690 9.86 3.24 19.14
C ASP A 690 9.86 2.08 18.17
N PHE A 691 10.30 0.90 18.61
CA PHE A 691 10.27 -0.32 17.82
C PHE A 691 8.86 -0.64 17.32
N PHE A 692 7.84 -0.64 18.20
CA PHE A 692 6.47 -0.94 17.81
C PHE A 692 5.86 0.14 16.92
N LEU A 693 6.14 1.42 17.20
CA LEU A 693 5.60 2.54 16.43
C LEU A 693 6.22 2.65 15.02
N LEU A 694 7.53 2.43 14.89
CA LEU A 694 8.27 2.70 13.66
C LEU A 694 8.50 1.44 12.81
N LEU A 695 8.82 0.30 13.44
CA LEU A 695 9.14 -0.95 12.73
C LEU A 695 8.01 -1.99 12.75
N GLY A 696 7.09 -1.89 13.70
CA GLY A 696 5.96 -2.82 13.83
C GLY A 696 5.20 -3.08 12.53
N PRO A 697 4.74 -2.05 11.79
CA PRO A 697 4.03 -2.25 10.52
C PRO A 697 4.88 -3.00 9.48
N ALA A 698 6.16 -2.65 9.36
CA ALA A 698 7.07 -3.26 8.40
C ALA A 698 7.32 -4.74 8.70
N LEU A 699 7.56 -5.08 9.96
CA LEU A 699 7.78 -6.47 10.38
C LEU A 699 6.53 -7.33 10.21
N ALA A 700 5.35 -6.76 10.48
CA ALA A 700 4.07 -7.43 10.20
C ALA A 700 3.95 -7.75 8.70
N GLY A 701 4.31 -6.80 7.83
CA GLY A 701 4.34 -6.97 6.37
C GLY A 701 5.38 -8.00 5.88
N ILE A 702 6.56 -8.05 6.48
CA ILE A 702 7.59 -9.06 6.14
C ILE A 702 7.16 -10.45 6.63
N GLY A 703 6.52 -10.53 7.80
CA GLY A 703 5.98 -11.77 8.37
C GLY A 703 4.96 -12.47 7.45
N LEU A 704 4.20 -11.70 6.66
CA LEU A 704 3.30 -12.23 5.63
C LEU A 704 4.00 -13.17 4.64
N GLY A 705 5.29 -12.98 4.36
CA GLY A 705 6.03 -13.87 3.44
C GLY A 705 6.09 -15.31 3.91
N LYS A 706 6.02 -15.54 5.22
CA LYS A 706 5.91 -16.90 5.79
C LYS A 706 4.49 -17.43 5.68
N ASN A 707 3.48 -16.56 5.86
CA ASN A 707 2.07 -16.92 5.88
C ASN A 707 1.24 -16.04 4.91
N PRO A 708 1.22 -16.35 3.60
CA PRO A 708 0.61 -15.48 2.58
C PRO A 708 -0.91 -15.34 2.70
N ASN A 709 -1.58 -16.21 3.45
CA ASN A 709 -3.03 -16.14 3.70
C ASN A 709 -3.41 -15.02 4.69
N GLY A 710 -2.42 -14.44 5.38
CA GLY A 710 -2.58 -13.38 6.37
C GLY A 710 -3.09 -13.88 7.73
N ILE A 711 -2.96 -13.01 8.73
CA ILE A 711 -3.22 -13.28 10.15
C ILE A 711 -4.69 -13.64 10.41
N ALA A 712 -5.65 -13.10 9.64
CA ALA A 712 -7.06 -13.48 9.81
C ALA A 712 -7.24 -14.99 9.66
N SER A 713 -6.61 -15.61 8.65
CA SER A 713 -6.76 -17.05 8.42
C SER A 713 -6.27 -17.86 9.62
N GLU A 714 -5.08 -17.53 10.15
CA GLU A 714 -4.49 -18.18 11.33
C GLU A 714 -5.36 -18.01 12.57
N ILE A 715 -5.87 -16.80 12.82
CA ILE A 715 -6.79 -16.54 13.94
C ILE A 715 -8.03 -17.43 13.79
N PHE A 716 -8.69 -17.40 12.63
CA PHE A 716 -9.93 -18.18 12.43
C PHE A 716 -9.69 -19.68 12.48
N ASP A 717 -8.58 -20.18 11.94
CA ASP A 717 -8.23 -21.60 11.97
C ASP A 717 -7.91 -22.04 13.41
N GLY A 718 -7.21 -21.21 14.19
CA GLY A 718 -7.02 -21.40 15.62
C GLY A 718 -8.34 -21.50 16.39
N PHE A 719 -9.29 -20.59 16.14
CA PHE A 719 -10.61 -20.65 16.79
C PHE A 719 -11.50 -21.79 16.28
N ARG A 720 -11.31 -22.29 15.04
CA ARG A 720 -12.02 -23.49 14.56
C ARG A 720 -11.62 -24.73 15.36
N ILE A 721 -10.36 -24.83 15.80
CA ILE A 721 -9.90 -25.92 16.66
C ILE A 721 -10.69 -25.94 17.99
N LEU A 722 -10.99 -24.77 18.54
CA LEU A 722 -11.76 -24.63 19.78
C LEU A 722 -13.24 -25.01 19.65
N ARG A 723 -13.80 -25.01 18.42
CA ARG A 723 -15.20 -25.41 18.18
C ARG A 723 -15.42 -26.92 18.34
N ARG A 724 -14.36 -27.73 18.37
CA ARG A 724 -14.47 -29.17 18.60
C ARG A 724 -14.91 -29.45 20.04
N ARG A 725 -15.75 -30.47 20.22
CA ARG A 725 -16.33 -30.84 21.52
C ARG A 725 -15.25 -31.11 22.59
N ASP A 726 -14.11 -31.65 22.17
CA ASP A 726 -12.98 -32.00 23.05
C ASP A 726 -12.23 -30.78 23.63
N ASN A 727 -12.46 -29.59 23.07
CA ASN A 727 -11.82 -28.34 23.46
C ASN A 727 -12.75 -27.38 24.20
N TRP A 728 -14.00 -27.79 24.47
CA TRP A 728 -14.99 -26.99 25.18
C TRP A 728 -14.47 -26.45 26.52
N PHE A 729 -13.73 -27.26 27.28
CA PHE A 729 -13.16 -26.86 28.56
C PHE A 729 -12.22 -25.64 28.44
N ILE A 730 -11.42 -25.55 27.37
CA ILE A 730 -10.49 -24.43 27.13
C ILE A 730 -11.29 -23.13 26.92
N VAL A 731 -12.39 -23.20 26.16
CA VAL A 731 -13.28 -22.07 25.90
C VAL A 731 -13.94 -21.60 27.19
N VAL A 732 -14.49 -22.52 27.99
CA VAL A 732 -15.13 -22.18 29.27
C VAL A 732 -14.13 -21.51 30.21
N VAL A 733 -12.97 -22.13 30.45
CA VAL A 733 -11.96 -21.59 31.37
C VAL A 733 -11.52 -20.21 30.95
N GLY A 734 -11.09 -20.02 29.71
CA GLY A 734 -10.59 -18.70 29.33
C GLY A 734 -11.71 -17.65 29.24
N THR A 735 -12.96 -18.03 28.91
CA THR A 735 -14.08 -17.09 28.93
C THR A 735 -14.40 -16.68 30.37
N SER A 736 -14.37 -17.62 31.32
CA SER A 736 -14.46 -17.32 32.75
C SER A 736 -13.33 -16.39 33.20
N CYS A 737 -12.08 -16.62 32.79
CA CYS A 737 -10.96 -15.72 33.11
C CYS A 737 -11.17 -14.30 32.56
N ILE A 738 -11.68 -14.15 31.34
CA ILE A 738 -12.00 -12.84 30.75
C ILE A 738 -13.14 -12.16 31.54
N ILE A 739 -14.19 -12.90 31.92
CA ILE A 739 -15.29 -12.37 32.74
C ILE A 739 -14.80 -11.94 34.12
N THR A 740 -13.95 -12.74 34.77
CA THR A 740 -13.32 -12.36 36.04
C THR A 740 -12.48 -11.10 35.84
N ALA A 741 -11.70 -11.03 34.77
CA ALA A 741 -10.89 -9.87 34.48
C ALA A 741 -11.75 -8.61 34.26
N TRP A 742 -12.93 -8.77 33.65
CA TRP A 742 -13.89 -7.70 33.45
C TRP A 742 -14.53 -7.26 34.78
N ALA A 743 -14.90 -8.19 35.65
CA ALA A 743 -15.44 -7.89 36.97
C ALA A 743 -14.43 -7.13 37.85
N LEU A 744 -13.16 -7.55 37.86
CA LEU A 744 -12.09 -6.84 38.58
C LEU A 744 -11.87 -5.42 38.02
N ARG A 745 -12.04 -5.23 36.72
CA ARG A 745 -11.99 -3.90 36.10
C ARG A 745 -13.15 -3.01 36.56
N LEU A 746 -14.38 -3.55 36.60
CA LEU A 746 -15.58 -2.83 37.07
C LEU A 746 -15.45 -2.45 38.56
N ALA A 747 -14.82 -3.31 39.35
CA ALA A 747 -14.48 -3.03 40.75
C ALA A 747 -13.34 -2.00 40.92
N ASN A 748 -12.81 -1.43 39.83
CA ASN A 748 -11.69 -0.48 39.80
C ASN A 748 -10.41 -1.00 40.47
N ILE A 749 -10.21 -2.33 40.55
CA ILE A 749 -9.00 -2.94 41.12
C ILE A 749 -7.77 -2.66 40.24
N TYR A 750 -7.97 -2.63 38.93
CA TYR A 750 -6.95 -2.21 37.97
C TYR A 750 -7.56 -1.41 36.81
N ASN A 751 -6.71 -0.70 36.07
CA ASN A 751 -7.12 0.17 34.97
C ASN A 751 -7.55 -0.62 33.72
N GLY A 752 -8.13 0.08 32.74
CA GLY A 752 -8.59 -0.53 31.48
C GLY A 752 -7.48 -1.21 30.67
N TRP A 753 -6.22 -0.84 30.88
CA TRP A 753 -5.07 -1.41 30.17
C TRP A 753 -4.75 -2.82 30.64
N ILE A 754 -4.70 -3.04 31.95
CA ILE A 754 -4.46 -4.36 32.54
C ILE A 754 -5.57 -5.32 32.15
N PHE A 755 -6.83 -4.85 32.16
CA PHE A 755 -7.97 -5.62 31.64
C PHE A 755 -7.76 -6.09 30.20
N LEU A 756 -7.40 -5.15 29.31
CA LEU A 756 -7.26 -5.42 27.89
C LEU A 756 -6.12 -6.42 27.66
N LEU A 757 -4.96 -6.25 28.33
CA LEU A 757 -3.82 -7.17 28.22
C LEU A 757 -4.16 -8.59 28.66
N ILE A 758 -4.80 -8.75 29.82
CA ILE A 758 -5.23 -10.06 30.32
C ILE A 758 -6.19 -10.70 29.31
N SER A 759 -7.19 -9.95 28.85
CA SER A 759 -8.21 -10.46 27.94
C SER A 759 -7.64 -10.86 26.57
N LEU A 760 -6.75 -10.02 26.00
CA LEU A 760 -6.10 -10.29 24.72
C LEU A 760 -5.18 -11.50 24.83
N SER A 761 -4.38 -11.59 25.90
CA SER A 761 -3.48 -12.71 26.14
C SER A 761 -4.24 -14.02 26.24
N ILE A 762 -5.36 -14.05 26.98
CA ILE A 762 -6.22 -15.23 27.08
C ILE A 762 -6.77 -15.62 25.69
N LEU A 763 -7.25 -14.64 24.91
CA LEU A 763 -7.79 -14.87 23.56
C LEU A 763 -6.74 -15.47 22.60
N PHE A 764 -5.47 -15.07 22.71
CA PHE A 764 -4.39 -15.63 21.89
C PHE A 764 -3.87 -16.98 22.39
N ILE A 765 -3.84 -17.20 23.72
CA ILE A 765 -3.37 -18.46 24.32
C ILE A 765 -4.37 -19.60 24.08
N MET A 766 -5.68 -19.32 24.15
CA MET A 766 -6.73 -20.33 23.98
C MET A 766 -6.55 -21.19 22.71
N PRO A 767 -6.42 -20.63 21.49
CA PRO A 767 -6.15 -21.40 20.28
C PRO A 767 -4.86 -22.21 20.34
N VAL A 768 -3.78 -21.63 20.86
CA VAL A 768 -2.46 -22.26 20.95
C VAL A 768 -2.51 -23.50 21.84
N VAL A 769 -3.18 -23.40 23.00
CA VAL A 769 -3.40 -24.55 23.89
C VAL A 769 -4.26 -25.62 23.22
N GLY A 770 -5.28 -25.21 22.47
CA GLY A 770 -6.12 -26.12 21.68
C GLY A 770 -5.34 -26.90 20.62
N ASP A 771 -4.41 -26.25 19.93
CA ASP A 771 -3.56 -26.86 18.91
C ASP A 771 -2.46 -27.75 19.51
N ALA A 772 -1.84 -27.34 20.62
CA ALA A 772 -0.89 -28.18 21.36
C ALA A 772 -1.53 -29.50 21.84
N LYS A 773 -2.82 -29.46 22.23
CA LYS A 773 -3.59 -30.66 22.58
C LYS A 773 -3.84 -31.58 21.37
N ARG A 774 -3.93 -31.02 20.16
CA ARG A 774 -4.08 -31.78 18.90
C ARG A 774 -2.79 -32.50 18.53
N HIS A 775 -1.63 -31.86 18.63
CA HIS A 775 -0.36 -32.54 18.31
C HIS A 775 -0.14 -33.76 19.21
N ARG A 776 -0.49 -33.68 20.51
CA ARG A 776 -0.45 -34.84 21.41
C ARG A 776 -1.42 -35.98 21.06
N SER A 777 -2.49 -35.73 20.32
CA SER A 777 -3.43 -36.77 19.87
C SER A 777 -3.19 -37.24 18.43
N SER A 778 -2.46 -36.45 17.63
CA SER A 778 -2.14 -36.71 16.22
C SER A 778 -0.98 -37.69 16.04
N ASP A 779 -0.11 -37.89 17.03
CA ASP A 779 0.92 -38.94 17.05
C ASP A 779 0.36 -40.38 17.01
N LYS A 780 -0.96 -40.54 16.82
CA LYS A 780 -1.65 -41.84 16.82
C LYS A 780 -2.44 -42.16 15.55
N THR A 781 -2.46 -41.29 14.55
CA THR A 781 -3.09 -41.63 13.26
C THR A 781 -2.01 -41.94 12.23
N ALA A 782 -1.83 -43.24 11.95
CA ALA A 782 -0.98 -43.73 10.87
C ALA A 782 -1.28 -42.96 9.58
N ILE A 783 -0.24 -42.40 8.96
CA ILE A 783 -0.37 -41.72 7.67
C ILE A 783 -0.78 -42.80 6.66
N PRO A 784 -1.87 -42.63 5.90
CA PRO A 784 -2.23 -43.59 4.86
C PRO A 784 -1.04 -43.76 3.91
N LEU A 785 -0.54 -44.99 3.76
CA LEU A 785 0.65 -45.32 2.98
C LEU A 785 0.62 -44.73 1.55
N GLU A 786 -0.58 -44.61 0.98
CA GLU A 786 -0.83 -44.04 -0.35
C GLU A 786 -0.47 -42.54 -0.47
N MET A 787 -0.41 -41.81 0.63
CA MET A 787 -0.11 -40.37 0.67
C MET A 787 1.37 -40.06 0.98
N ALA A 788 2.16 -41.09 1.33
CA ALA A 788 3.58 -40.97 1.59
C ALA A 788 4.34 -40.56 0.32
N GLY A 789 5.12 -39.49 0.38
CA GLY A 789 5.86 -38.94 -0.76
C GLY A 789 5.05 -38.06 -1.72
N ILE A 790 3.72 -37.96 -1.56
CA ILE A 790 2.85 -37.09 -2.36
C ILE A 790 2.52 -35.80 -1.60
N GLU A 791 1.90 -35.92 -0.43
CA GLU A 791 1.54 -34.78 0.43
C GLU A 791 2.55 -34.56 1.55
N TYR A 792 3.24 -35.62 1.97
CA TYR A 792 4.22 -35.59 3.06
C TYR A 792 5.59 -36.03 2.53
N PRO A 793 6.65 -35.23 2.70
CA PRO A 793 7.99 -35.64 2.34
C PRO A 793 8.43 -36.83 3.21
N PHE A 794 9.24 -37.72 2.65
CA PHE A 794 9.83 -38.84 3.41
C PHE A 794 10.71 -38.28 4.53
N ASN A 795 10.25 -38.43 5.78
CA ASN A 795 11.03 -38.18 6.98
C ASN A 795 11.30 -39.50 7.71
N ASP A 796 12.21 -39.49 8.69
CA ASP A 796 12.65 -40.70 9.40
C ASP A 796 11.49 -41.47 10.05
N GLU A 797 10.50 -40.75 10.59
CA GLU A 797 9.30 -41.34 11.17
C GLU A 797 8.46 -42.08 10.12
N LEU A 798 8.23 -41.48 8.95
CA LEU A 798 7.46 -42.09 7.87
C LEU A 798 8.20 -43.29 7.27
N ILE A 799 9.54 -43.24 7.16
CA ILE A 799 10.35 -44.36 6.67
C ILE A 799 10.34 -45.51 7.67
N ALA A 800 10.41 -45.22 8.97
CA ALA A 800 10.28 -46.23 10.01
C ALA A 800 8.88 -46.87 10.01
N ASP A 801 7.82 -46.07 9.83
CA ASP A 801 6.44 -46.56 9.74
C ASP A 801 6.23 -47.39 8.46
N LEU A 802 6.80 -46.96 7.33
CA LEU A 802 6.82 -47.72 6.07
C LEU A 802 7.55 -49.05 6.19
N ASN A 803 8.74 -49.06 6.81
CA ASN A 803 9.50 -50.28 7.07
C ASN A 803 8.73 -51.25 7.97
N THR A 804 7.99 -50.73 8.94
CA THR A 804 7.21 -51.54 9.88
C THR A 804 5.93 -52.08 9.25
N GLN A 805 5.17 -51.25 8.51
CA GLN A 805 3.88 -51.64 7.93
C GLN A 805 3.99 -52.46 6.66
N LEU A 806 5.05 -52.27 5.87
CA LEU A 806 5.27 -52.98 4.61
C LEU A 806 6.40 -54.03 4.70
N GLU A 807 6.96 -54.26 5.89
CA GLU A 807 8.13 -55.13 6.11
C GLU A 807 9.32 -54.79 5.19
N LEU A 808 9.47 -53.50 4.88
CA LEU A 808 10.55 -53.00 4.05
C LEU A 808 11.81 -52.74 4.88
N ASN A 809 12.97 -52.78 4.23
CA ASN A 809 14.27 -52.48 4.85
C ASN A 809 14.90 -51.25 4.18
N LEU A 810 14.13 -50.16 4.08
CA LEU A 810 14.60 -48.90 3.50
C LEU A 810 15.66 -48.27 4.42
N PRO A 811 16.78 -47.80 3.85
CA PRO A 811 17.82 -47.13 4.63
C PRO A 811 17.30 -45.80 5.19
N MET A 812 17.45 -45.60 6.50
CA MET A 812 17.09 -44.35 7.18
C MET A 812 18.07 -43.24 6.76
N PRO A 813 17.60 -42.11 6.21
CA PRO A 813 18.46 -41.02 5.78
C PRO A 813 18.96 -40.23 7.00
N HIS A 814 20.16 -40.57 7.47
CA HIS A 814 20.95 -39.82 8.46
C HIS A 814 20.44 -39.83 9.92
N SER A 815 20.73 -40.94 10.63
CA SER A 815 21.23 -40.79 11.99
C SER A 815 22.71 -40.39 11.91
N ASP A 816 23.00 -39.10 11.72
CA ASP A 816 24.36 -38.62 11.98
C ASP A 816 24.65 -38.90 13.47
N LYS A 817 25.54 -39.87 13.66
CA LYS A 817 26.21 -40.10 14.93
C LYS A 817 26.75 -38.74 15.40
N LYS A 818 26.26 -38.29 16.55
CA LYS A 818 27.08 -37.46 17.44
C LYS A 818 28.41 -38.21 17.64
N GLY A 819 29.46 -37.70 17.03
CA GLY A 819 30.84 -38.11 17.24
C GLY A 819 31.67 -36.84 17.32
N ASP A 820 32.11 -36.55 18.55
CA ASP A 820 33.11 -35.58 19.05
C ASP A 820 33.10 -34.13 18.57
#